data_AF-A0A8T1Y4D0-F1
#
_entry.id   AF-A0A8T1Y4D0-F1
#
_cell.length_a   1.000
_cell.length_b   1.000
_cell.length_c   1.000
_cell.angle_alpha   90.00
_cell.angle_beta   90.00
_cell.angle_gamma   90.00
#
_symmetry.space_group_name_H-M   'P 1'
#
loop_
_entity.id
_entity.type
_entity.pdbx_description
1 polymer ?
#
loop_
_entity_poly.entity_id
_entity_poly.type
_entity_poly.pdbx_seq_one_letter_code
_entity_poly.pdbx_strand_id
1 'polypeptide(L)'
;MAGEENQTLTPNEIILQKFGVKAIYRIEEVHVSSNECLYRCHLQLPDFSVVSNVFKEKKDSEQSAAELALEKLGIQPQDEDGDDKTVDEAWNDIVERIKYIFSDEFLSADHPLGGHLRAALKRDGERCGSLPVSVIATFDAKINSRCKVIDPSVDSNPILLMSYVMKAAAKLPDYIVVSPHVDSLRRKKPYPPAIIKALATHVKSIKVEAVHIQCTVGGEEVVKPVTLDISSGRYYLDIIAEKLGLKDGSQVMISRTIGKTSSGYECRVYAAMPKLKSFDNSWKAREKRPINESSHLEKSQNAKASFVCGLDIHGDAIVASVGYPWRSHDLEHDGLTLKSFYRICCGMSPNGIYKLSREAIIAAQLPFSFTTKSTWRGPFPREILCMFCRQQQLAEPIFTLSTAPVKPMSCILRSYQKLKDSESDDSEYQYVSKGKEEIPESGTGYRCEVKILSKSQDLVLDCSSKKFYEKENHAIQNASLDALSWLSSLFDEGDVDPLQTCYTSEHLDMVFQQRTLMKEAVPRGHFRNRDERNEYEDQIRIESITKGSLVSICYSVYLDVDADFSSDGKAKKELIESNEEIEFEVGNGSMNPHLESVVTQLAVGQYARFLSDAPAEDLFVTAATGTQRDRSLLSDIAGFEYCVRLLGVKGPTEKQIEADFFKPSLSRQRLEYVLKHIKESSASTLVDFGCGSGSLLASLLDYPTSLQTIAGVDISQEGLARAAKRLHSKLNKGACNLKSIILYEGSILKFDSRLHDIDIGTCLEVIEHMEEEQACQFGKTVLSLFRPKLLIVSTPNIEYNKNFHKSAPPNHLKNRSMSQLPKFRNQDHKFEWTRKQFKQWASKLAKRHNYSVYFSGVGESGKADPGFASQIAVFRRKSLSNVVEKVSEGSMQPYKVIWEWSRGNRDKKD
;
A
#
# COMPACT_ATOMS: atom_id res chain seq x y z
N MET A 1 23.04 8.63 2.77
CA MET A 1 23.00 7.15 2.71
C MET A 1 22.94 6.68 4.14
N ALA A 2 21.77 6.15 4.51
CA ALA A 2 21.47 5.73 5.87
C ALA A 2 22.34 4.52 6.25
N GLY A 3 22.56 4.32 7.55
CA GLY A 3 22.97 3.03 8.06
C GLY A 3 21.90 2.02 7.69
N GLU A 4 22.15 1.24 6.65
CA GLU A 4 21.47 -0.01 6.40
C GLU A 4 21.89 -0.95 7.54
N GLU A 5 21.03 -1.08 8.54
CA GLU A 5 21.02 -2.28 9.37
C GLU A 5 20.83 -3.45 8.40
N ASN A 6 21.79 -4.38 8.36
CA ASN A 6 21.85 -5.57 7.51
C ASN A 6 20.45 -6.16 7.21
N GLN A 7 19.82 -5.71 6.13
CA GLN A 7 18.98 -6.57 5.33
C GLN A 7 19.93 -7.58 4.68
N THR A 8 19.56 -8.85 4.69
CA THR A 8 20.29 -9.89 3.95
C THR A 8 20.44 -9.36 2.53
N LEU A 9 21.68 -9.03 2.13
CA LEU A 9 21.93 -8.40 0.83
C LEU A 9 21.28 -9.26 -0.24
N THR A 10 20.47 -8.64 -1.08
CA THR A 10 19.85 -9.37 -2.19
C THR A 10 20.96 -9.91 -3.09
N PRO A 11 20.74 -11.05 -3.77
CA PRO A 11 21.73 -11.63 -4.69
C PRO A 11 22.31 -10.61 -5.69
N ASN A 12 21.49 -9.65 -6.13
CA ASN A 12 21.89 -8.55 -6.99
C ASN A 12 22.86 -7.57 -6.32
N GLU A 13 22.63 -7.22 -5.06
CA GLU A 13 23.51 -6.33 -4.30
C GLU A 13 24.86 -6.98 -4.01
N ILE A 14 24.88 -8.30 -3.74
CA ILE A 14 26.14 -9.06 -3.55
C ILE A 14 26.98 -9.03 -4.84
N ILE A 15 26.36 -9.31 -5.98
CA ILE A 15 27.03 -9.25 -7.29
C ILE A 15 27.53 -7.82 -7.58
N LEU A 16 26.72 -6.80 -7.30
CA LEU A 16 27.09 -5.40 -7.50
C LEU A 16 28.22 -4.95 -6.57
N GLN A 17 28.25 -5.41 -5.32
CA GLN A 17 29.31 -5.10 -4.37
C GLN A 17 30.64 -5.74 -4.79
N LYS A 18 30.60 -6.98 -5.29
CA LYS A 18 31.80 -7.77 -5.62
C LYS A 18 32.38 -7.43 -6.99
N PHE A 19 31.52 -7.18 -7.98
CA PHE A 19 31.93 -6.95 -9.38
C PHE A 19 31.66 -5.53 -9.88
N GLY A 20 30.79 -4.76 -9.22
CA GLY A 20 30.47 -3.38 -9.57
C GLY A 20 29.99 -3.24 -11.01
N VAL A 21 30.51 -2.22 -11.69
CA VAL A 21 30.26 -1.94 -13.11
C VAL A 21 30.68 -3.06 -14.08
N LYS A 22 31.37 -4.11 -13.61
CA LYS A 22 31.77 -5.25 -14.44
C LYS A 22 30.68 -6.31 -14.56
N ALA A 23 29.61 -6.23 -13.77
CA ALA A 23 28.43 -7.08 -13.91
C ALA A 23 27.41 -6.41 -14.85
N ILE A 24 27.06 -7.07 -15.95
CA ILE A 24 26.14 -6.53 -16.95
C ILE A 24 24.90 -7.42 -17.04
N TYR A 25 23.75 -6.87 -16.66
CA TYR A 25 22.44 -7.50 -16.79
C TYR A 25 21.82 -7.13 -18.14
N ARG A 26 21.33 -8.11 -18.89
CA ARG A 26 20.59 -7.91 -20.15
C ARG A 26 19.28 -8.71 -20.12
N ILE A 27 18.15 -8.02 -20.15
CA ILE A 27 16.83 -8.64 -20.18
C ILE A 27 16.45 -8.98 -21.62
N GLU A 28 16.06 -10.24 -21.83
CA GLU A 28 15.46 -10.79 -23.04
C GLU A 28 13.94 -10.97 -22.85
N GLU A 29 13.17 -10.54 -23.85
CA GLU A 29 11.70 -10.67 -23.86
C GLU A 29 11.28 -11.94 -24.61
N VAL A 30 10.77 -12.93 -23.87
CA VAL A 30 10.34 -14.24 -24.39
C VAL A 30 8.82 -14.23 -24.59
N HIS A 31 8.40 -14.27 -25.85
CA HIS A 31 6.99 -14.27 -26.22
C HIS A 31 6.45 -15.70 -26.29
N VAL A 32 5.68 -16.13 -25.28
CA VAL A 32 5.07 -17.48 -25.22
C VAL A 32 3.71 -17.51 -25.94
N SER A 33 3.02 -16.37 -26.03
CA SER A 33 1.78 -16.21 -26.79
C SER A 33 1.63 -14.77 -27.31
N SER A 34 0.61 -14.50 -28.13
CA SER A 34 0.37 -13.18 -28.73
C SER A 34 0.20 -12.02 -27.74
N ASN A 35 -0.05 -12.30 -26.45
CA ASN A 35 -0.40 -11.29 -25.44
C ASN A 35 0.36 -11.43 -24.10
N GLU A 36 1.20 -12.44 -23.90
CA GLU A 36 1.98 -12.60 -22.66
C GLU A 36 3.47 -12.58 -22.98
N CYS A 37 4.13 -11.50 -22.54
CA CYS A 37 5.58 -11.34 -22.59
C CYS A 37 6.15 -11.81 -21.25
N LEU A 38 7.04 -12.79 -21.30
CA LEU A 38 7.84 -13.20 -20.16
C LEU A 38 9.26 -12.68 -20.32
N TYR A 39 10.03 -12.67 -19.23
CA TYR A 39 11.36 -12.12 -19.17
C TYR A 39 12.37 -13.18 -18.76
N ARG A 40 13.55 -13.08 -19.35
CA ARG A 40 14.74 -13.87 -19.01
C ARG A 40 15.89 -12.89 -18.89
N CYS A 41 16.76 -13.06 -17.91
CA CYS A 41 17.92 -12.20 -17.75
C CYS A 41 19.22 -12.95 -18.07
N HIS A 42 20.09 -12.29 -18.84
CA HIS A 42 21.46 -12.70 -19.11
C HIS A 42 22.38 -11.83 -18.25
N LEU A 43 23.03 -12.44 -17.26
CA LEU A 43 24.04 -11.79 -16.42
C LEU A 43 25.43 -12.15 -16.93
N GLN A 44 26.17 -11.15 -17.39
CA GLN A 44 27.57 -11.29 -17.81
C GLN A 44 28.50 -10.78 -16.71
N LEU A 45 29.36 -11.66 -16.20
CA LEU A 45 30.45 -11.35 -15.27
C LEU A 45 31.81 -11.46 -16.01
N PRO A 46 32.93 -10.99 -15.41
CA PRO A 46 34.25 -11.07 -16.05
C PRO A 46 34.67 -12.48 -16.46
N ASP A 47 34.31 -13.48 -15.64
CA ASP A 47 34.82 -14.84 -15.79
C ASP A 47 33.85 -15.78 -16.53
N PHE A 48 32.54 -15.50 -16.46
CA PHE A 48 31.50 -16.32 -17.09
C PHE A 48 30.17 -15.55 -17.22
N SER A 49 29.21 -16.16 -17.93
CA SER A 49 27.84 -15.66 -18.03
C SER A 49 26.82 -16.67 -17.53
N VAL A 50 25.68 -16.16 -17.07
CA VAL A 50 24.55 -16.94 -16.57
C VAL A 50 23.26 -16.43 -17.19
N VAL A 51 22.32 -17.35 -17.38
CA VAL A 51 21.01 -17.05 -17.95
C VAL A 51 19.95 -17.58 -17.01
N SER A 52 19.00 -16.73 -16.60
CA SER A 52 17.90 -17.13 -15.73
C SER A 52 16.89 -18.02 -16.45
N ASN A 53 16.02 -18.63 -15.66
CA ASN A 53 14.75 -19.16 -16.17
C ASN A 53 13.82 -18.01 -16.64
N VAL A 54 12.65 -18.38 -17.14
CA VAL A 54 11.66 -17.44 -17.68
C VAL A 54 10.68 -17.03 -16.58
N PHE A 55 10.53 -15.73 -16.34
CA PHE A 55 9.70 -15.13 -15.28
C PHE A 55 8.67 -14.15 -15.83
N LYS A 56 7.63 -13.86 -15.05
CA LYS A 56 6.63 -12.85 -15.41
C LYS A 56 7.12 -11.42 -15.17
N GLU A 57 7.97 -11.22 -14.18
CA GLU A 57 8.53 -9.91 -13.84
C GLU A 57 10.00 -9.79 -14.24
N LYS A 58 10.39 -8.59 -14.66
CA LYS A 58 11.79 -8.27 -15.01
C LYS A 58 12.73 -8.46 -13.82
N LYS A 59 12.33 -7.97 -12.64
CA LYS A 59 13.14 -8.03 -11.42
C LYS A 59 13.42 -9.46 -10.96
N ASP A 60 12.43 -10.34 -10.98
CA ASP A 60 12.60 -11.74 -10.62
C ASP A 60 13.60 -12.46 -11.53
N SER A 61 13.57 -12.12 -12.83
CA SER A 61 14.53 -12.69 -13.79
C SER A 61 15.97 -12.23 -13.50
N GLU A 62 16.17 -10.97 -13.11
CA GLU A 62 17.48 -10.43 -12.72
C GLU A 62 17.98 -11.09 -11.43
N GLN A 63 17.12 -11.19 -10.42
CA GLN A 63 17.44 -11.82 -9.15
C GLN A 63 17.82 -13.30 -9.34
N SER A 64 17.05 -14.05 -10.12
CA SER A 64 17.37 -15.45 -10.44
C SER A 64 18.69 -15.59 -11.21
N ALA A 65 19.01 -14.67 -12.14
CA ALA A 65 20.31 -14.68 -12.82
C ALA A 65 21.47 -14.45 -11.84
N ALA A 66 21.30 -13.56 -10.86
CA ALA A 66 22.28 -13.32 -9.81
C ALA A 66 22.43 -14.51 -8.86
N GLU A 67 21.33 -15.15 -8.44
CA GLU A 67 21.37 -16.37 -7.62
C GLU A 67 22.15 -17.50 -8.29
N LEU A 68 21.87 -17.78 -9.57
CA LEU A 68 22.58 -18.78 -10.35
C LEU A 68 24.08 -18.43 -10.56
N ALA A 69 24.41 -17.14 -10.61
CA ALA A 69 25.80 -16.69 -10.69
C ALA A 69 26.54 -16.85 -9.36
N LEU A 70 25.88 -16.56 -8.24
CA LEU A 70 26.42 -16.80 -6.90
C LEU A 70 26.61 -18.30 -6.65
N GLU A 71 25.66 -19.15 -7.04
CA GLU A 71 25.77 -20.61 -6.96
C GLU A 71 26.97 -21.12 -7.77
N LYS A 72 27.18 -20.63 -8.99
CA LYS A 72 28.36 -20.97 -9.81
C LYS A 72 29.69 -20.48 -9.23
N LEU A 73 29.68 -19.36 -8.51
CA LEU A 73 30.84 -18.85 -7.79
C LEU A 73 31.10 -19.62 -6.48
N GLY A 74 30.20 -20.53 -6.08
CA GLY A 74 30.26 -21.21 -4.80
C GLY A 74 30.04 -20.27 -3.61
N ILE A 75 29.33 -19.16 -3.82
CA ILE A 75 28.96 -18.19 -2.79
C ILE A 75 27.50 -18.47 -2.44
N GLN A 76 27.20 -19.08 -1.29
CA GLN A 76 25.81 -19.06 -0.84
C GLN A 76 25.49 -17.67 -0.28
N PRO A 77 24.28 -17.13 -0.49
CA PRO A 77 23.86 -15.86 0.12
C PRO A 77 23.96 -15.83 1.66
N GLN A 78 24.06 -17.00 2.29
CA GLN A 78 24.25 -17.17 3.73
C GLN A 78 25.72 -17.15 4.19
N ASP A 79 26.70 -17.23 3.28
CA ASP A 79 28.10 -17.49 3.64
C ASP A 79 28.92 -16.24 4.00
N GLU A 80 28.46 -15.01 3.71
CA GLU A 80 29.32 -13.83 3.92
C GLU A 80 29.11 -13.02 5.21
N ASP A 81 28.11 -13.26 6.06
CA ASP A 81 28.12 -12.75 7.46
C ASP A 81 26.89 -13.26 8.25
N GLY A 82 27.02 -14.36 8.99
CA GLY A 82 25.92 -14.82 9.85
C GLY A 82 26.18 -16.05 10.72
N ASP A 83 26.45 -17.21 10.12
CA ASP A 83 26.16 -18.48 10.82
C ASP A 83 27.35 -19.37 11.18
N ASP A 84 28.60 -18.96 10.96
CA ASP A 84 29.78 -19.77 11.37
C ASP A 84 30.93 -18.96 12.00
N LYS A 85 30.70 -17.72 12.45
CA LYS A 85 31.69 -17.05 13.31
C LYS A 85 31.59 -17.58 14.71
N THR A 86 32.67 -18.20 15.18
CA THR A 86 32.76 -18.64 16.57
C THR A 86 32.72 -17.43 17.51
N VAL A 87 32.21 -17.62 18.73
CA VAL A 87 32.17 -16.57 19.76
C VAL A 87 33.57 -15.96 19.99
N ASP A 88 34.63 -16.78 19.90
CA ASP A 88 36.01 -16.33 20.05
C ASP A 88 36.51 -15.46 18.90
N GLU A 89 36.15 -15.80 17.65
CA GLU A 89 36.44 -14.94 16.49
C GLU A 89 35.70 -13.61 16.59
N ALA A 90 34.45 -13.61 17.04
CA ALA A 90 33.70 -12.38 17.27
C ALA A 90 34.39 -11.49 18.33
N TRP A 91 34.90 -12.08 19.43
CA TRP A 91 35.69 -11.35 20.43
C TRP A 91 36.98 -10.78 19.85
N ASN A 92 37.69 -11.56 19.03
CA ASN A 92 38.93 -11.12 18.40
C ASN A 92 38.69 -9.98 17.40
N ASP A 93 37.63 -10.08 16.57
CA ASP A 93 37.20 -9.03 15.65
C ASP A 93 36.91 -7.72 16.39
N ILE A 94 36.24 -7.77 17.55
CA ILE A 94 35.97 -6.57 18.36
C ILE A 94 37.29 -5.97 18.88
N VAL A 95 38.20 -6.80 19.39
CA VAL A 95 39.52 -6.35 19.88
C VAL A 95 40.31 -5.66 18.75
N GLU A 96 40.41 -6.27 17.58
CA GLU A 96 41.09 -5.71 16.42
C GLU A 96 40.42 -4.42 15.93
N ARG A 97 39.08 -4.39 15.92
CA ARG A 97 38.32 -3.20 15.53
C ARG A 97 38.57 -2.04 16.47
N ILE A 98 38.58 -2.26 17.79
CA ILE A 98 38.91 -1.21 18.76
C ILE A 98 40.36 -0.73 18.56
N LYS A 99 41.32 -1.65 18.36
CA LYS A 99 42.72 -1.28 18.06
C LYS A 99 42.82 -0.39 16.81
N TYR A 100 42.07 -0.73 15.75
CA TYR A 100 42.01 0.05 14.52
C TYR A 100 41.36 1.43 14.73
N ILE A 101 40.29 1.53 15.51
CA ILE A 101 39.63 2.82 15.83
C ILE A 101 40.64 3.80 16.48
N PHE A 102 41.53 3.31 17.33
CA PHE A 102 42.58 4.14 17.96
C PHE A 102 43.92 4.16 17.19
N SER A 103 43.92 3.77 15.91
CA SER A 103 45.11 3.85 15.04
C SER A 103 45.32 5.27 14.49
N ASP A 104 46.54 5.55 14.04
CA ASP A 104 46.87 6.82 13.40
C ASP A 104 46.08 7.06 12.10
N GLU A 105 45.81 5.98 11.35
CA GLU A 105 45.07 6.02 10.08
C GLU A 105 43.59 6.40 10.31
N PHE A 106 42.96 5.79 11.32
CA PHE A 106 41.53 6.00 11.57
C PHE A 106 41.17 7.41 12.06
N LEU A 107 42.12 8.15 12.62
CA LEU A 107 41.90 9.54 13.04
C LEU A 107 41.51 10.46 11.85
N SER A 108 41.93 10.09 10.65
CA SER A 108 41.59 10.78 9.39
C SER A 108 40.38 10.17 8.66
N ALA A 109 39.79 9.08 9.16
CA ALA A 109 38.73 8.37 8.47
C ALA A 109 37.44 9.19 8.34
N ASP A 110 36.72 8.97 7.24
CA ASP A 110 35.39 9.52 6.93
C ASP A 110 34.25 8.79 7.67
N HIS A 111 34.51 8.44 8.93
CA HIS A 111 33.60 7.73 9.82
C HIS A 111 33.17 8.66 10.96
N PRO A 112 31.91 8.60 11.46
CA PRO A 112 31.43 9.40 12.59
C PRO A 112 32.39 9.38 13.79
N LEU A 113 32.86 8.18 14.17
CA LEU A 113 33.86 8.00 15.23
C LEU A 113 35.17 8.79 15.04
N GLY A 114 35.61 9.04 13.80
CA GLY A 114 36.77 9.88 13.52
C GLY A 114 36.53 11.32 13.97
N GLY A 115 35.33 11.87 13.70
CA GLY A 115 34.89 13.18 14.21
C GLY A 115 34.88 13.22 15.74
N HIS A 116 34.33 12.19 16.38
CA HIS A 116 34.32 12.06 17.84
C HIS A 116 35.74 11.95 18.44
N LEU A 117 36.64 11.18 17.83
CA LEU A 117 38.03 11.07 18.28
C LEU A 117 38.78 12.40 18.18
N ARG A 118 38.63 13.11 17.05
CA ARG A 118 39.21 14.46 16.87
C ARG A 118 38.66 15.45 17.90
N ALA A 119 37.37 15.37 18.21
CA ALA A 119 36.76 16.20 19.24
C ALA A 119 37.24 15.82 20.67
N ALA A 120 37.40 14.52 20.95
CA ALA A 120 37.90 14.03 22.22
C ALA A 120 39.34 14.49 22.50
N LEU A 121 40.18 14.64 21.48
CA LEU A 121 41.54 15.20 21.61
C LEU A 121 41.55 16.66 22.02
N LYS A 122 40.47 17.41 21.78
CA LYS A 122 40.33 18.81 22.18
C LYS A 122 39.79 19.00 23.61
N ARG A 123 39.38 17.92 24.30
CA ARG A 123 38.84 17.97 25.68
C ARG A 123 39.91 18.43 26.68
N ASP A 124 39.49 19.16 27.69
CA ASP A 124 40.38 19.73 28.71
C ASP A 124 40.92 18.70 29.72
N GLY A 125 42.15 18.92 30.18
CA GLY A 125 42.75 18.21 31.31
C GLY A 125 42.85 16.69 31.10
N GLU A 126 42.47 15.93 32.13
CA GLU A 126 42.57 14.47 32.16
C GLU A 126 41.64 13.76 31.14
N ARG A 127 40.67 14.51 30.58
CA ARG A 127 39.70 14.02 29.59
C ARG A 127 40.26 14.04 28.17
N CYS A 128 41.40 14.69 27.94
CA CYS A 128 42.01 14.80 26.63
C CYS A 128 42.29 13.43 26.03
N GLY A 129 41.76 13.20 24.82
CA GLY A 129 41.89 11.95 24.07
C GLY A 129 41.06 10.78 24.61
N SER A 130 40.26 10.99 25.66
CA SER A 130 39.36 9.98 26.22
C SER A 130 38.03 10.02 25.48
N LEU A 131 37.68 8.92 24.81
CA LEU A 131 36.44 8.76 24.07
C LEU A 131 35.42 7.96 24.91
N PRO A 132 34.19 8.46 25.14
CA PRO A 132 33.14 7.69 25.82
C PRO A 132 32.85 6.34 25.17
N VAL A 133 32.62 5.30 25.99
CA VAL A 133 32.27 3.96 25.49
C VAL A 133 30.92 3.96 24.79
N SER A 134 29.98 4.77 25.26
CA SER A 134 28.66 4.92 24.63
C SER A 134 28.75 5.33 23.16
N VAL A 135 29.72 6.16 22.80
CA VAL A 135 29.95 6.59 21.40
C VAL A 135 30.40 5.42 20.53
N ILE A 136 31.31 4.59 21.03
CA ILE A 136 31.81 3.41 20.28
C ILE A 136 30.67 2.42 20.05
N ALA A 137 29.91 2.14 21.09
CA ALA A 137 28.73 1.26 21.04
C ALA A 137 27.64 1.79 20.08
N THR A 138 27.40 3.10 20.06
CA THR A 138 26.33 3.67 19.23
C THR A 138 26.69 3.77 17.75
N PHE A 139 27.95 4.10 17.42
CA PHE A 139 28.33 4.49 16.05
C PHE A 139 29.14 3.45 15.26
N ASP A 140 29.62 2.36 15.87
CA ASP A 140 30.30 1.29 15.14
C ASP A 140 29.41 0.06 14.92
N ALA A 141 28.81 -0.01 13.72
CA ALA A 141 27.94 -1.13 13.35
C ALA A 141 28.67 -2.49 13.33
N LYS A 142 30.00 -2.51 13.06
CA LYS A 142 30.78 -3.76 13.07
C LYS A 142 30.86 -4.30 14.49
N ILE A 143 31.20 -3.47 15.47
CA ILE A 143 31.20 -3.87 16.89
C ILE A 143 29.82 -4.40 17.28
N ASN A 144 28.74 -3.70 16.91
CA ASN A 144 27.38 -4.14 17.22
C ASN A 144 27.07 -5.52 16.63
N SER A 145 27.35 -5.72 15.33
CA SER A 145 27.12 -7.01 14.67
C SER A 145 27.89 -8.15 15.33
N ARG A 146 29.14 -7.95 15.74
CA ARG A 146 29.94 -8.99 16.41
C ARG A 146 29.49 -9.22 17.84
N CYS A 147 29.02 -8.19 18.56
CA CYS A 147 28.42 -8.37 19.87
C CYS A 147 27.12 -9.18 19.82
N LYS A 148 26.31 -9.07 18.76
CA LYS A 148 25.11 -9.91 18.57
C LYS A 148 25.44 -11.39 18.39
N VAL A 149 26.55 -11.71 17.75
CA VAL A 149 27.05 -13.10 17.62
C VAL A 149 27.44 -13.67 18.99
N ILE A 150 28.00 -12.84 19.87
CA ILE A 150 28.38 -13.25 21.23
C ILE A 150 27.14 -13.46 22.11
N ASP A 151 26.21 -12.50 22.08
CA ASP A 151 24.97 -12.53 22.86
C ASP A 151 23.87 -11.74 22.12
N PRO A 152 22.82 -12.41 21.61
CA PRO A 152 21.72 -11.74 20.93
C PRO A 152 20.95 -10.74 21.82
N SER A 153 21.01 -10.88 23.15
CA SER A 153 20.32 -9.99 24.09
C SER A 153 20.87 -8.56 24.13
N VAL A 154 22.02 -8.33 23.47
CA VAL A 154 22.65 -7.02 23.29
C VAL A 154 21.72 -6.01 22.59
N ASP A 155 20.84 -6.47 21.69
CA ASP A 155 19.89 -5.58 21.00
C ASP A 155 18.87 -4.95 21.95
N SER A 156 18.51 -5.66 23.03
CA SER A 156 17.56 -5.18 24.04
C SER A 156 18.24 -4.43 25.19
N ASN A 157 19.57 -4.51 25.31
CA ASN A 157 20.30 -3.92 26.42
C ASN A 157 21.62 -3.25 25.98
N PRO A 158 21.62 -1.92 25.72
CA PRO A 158 22.81 -1.20 25.28
C PRO A 158 23.93 -1.15 26.33
N ILE A 159 23.62 -1.39 27.61
CA ILE A 159 24.64 -1.45 28.67
C ILE A 159 25.51 -2.70 28.50
N LEU A 160 24.91 -3.81 28.05
CA LEU A 160 25.64 -5.05 27.78
C LEU A 160 26.65 -4.86 26.66
N LEU A 161 26.24 -4.18 25.57
CA LEU A 161 27.12 -3.79 24.47
C LEU A 161 28.36 -3.01 24.96
N MET A 162 28.13 -1.97 25.77
CA MET A 162 29.19 -1.15 26.33
C MET A 162 30.12 -1.97 27.23
N SER A 163 29.58 -2.93 27.99
CA SER A 163 30.37 -3.84 28.82
C SER A 163 31.30 -4.72 27.99
N TYR A 164 30.85 -5.16 26.80
CA TYR A 164 31.67 -5.98 25.90
C TYR A 164 32.79 -5.17 25.26
N VAL A 165 32.51 -3.92 24.87
CA VAL A 165 33.53 -2.98 24.38
C VAL A 165 34.62 -2.78 25.44
N MET A 166 34.24 -2.59 26.71
CA MET A 166 35.19 -2.46 27.82
C MET A 166 36.03 -3.73 28.04
N LYS A 167 35.40 -4.91 28.02
CA LYS A 167 36.10 -6.20 28.14
C LYS A 167 37.10 -6.43 27.01
N ALA A 168 36.72 -6.10 25.78
CA ALA A 168 37.61 -6.20 24.63
C ALA A 168 38.78 -5.20 24.72
N ALA A 169 38.51 -3.96 25.12
CA ALA A 169 39.56 -2.96 25.32
C ALA A 169 40.54 -3.34 26.44
N ALA A 170 40.08 -4.00 27.50
CA ALA A 170 40.93 -4.50 28.59
C ALA A 170 41.93 -5.58 28.13
N LYS A 171 41.66 -6.28 27.01
CA LYS A 171 42.61 -7.22 26.38
C LYS A 171 43.75 -6.50 25.62
N LEU A 172 43.72 -5.16 25.51
CA LEU A 172 44.74 -4.33 24.83
C LEU A 172 45.47 -3.36 25.78
N PRO A 173 46.03 -3.79 26.92
CA PRO A 173 46.65 -2.89 27.91
C PRO A 173 47.90 -2.18 27.39
N ASP A 174 48.50 -2.67 26.30
CA ASP A 174 49.67 -2.06 25.66
C ASP A 174 49.33 -0.90 24.74
N TYR A 175 48.06 -0.80 24.30
CA TYR A 175 47.64 0.18 23.30
C TYR A 175 46.55 1.12 23.82
N ILE A 176 45.66 0.63 24.69
CA ILE A 176 44.50 1.35 25.20
C ILE A 176 44.57 1.44 26.72
N VAL A 177 44.21 2.60 27.25
CA VAL A 177 44.00 2.85 28.67
C VAL A 177 42.50 2.89 28.90
N VAL A 178 42.03 1.93 29.69
CA VAL A 178 40.65 1.89 30.20
C VAL A 178 40.64 2.65 31.52
N SER A 179 39.87 3.75 31.62
CA SER A 179 39.77 4.50 32.86
C SER A 179 38.77 3.82 33.82
N PRO A 180 39.16 3.42 35.05
CA PRO A 180 38.25 2.74 35.98
C PRO A 180 37.13 3.62 36.54
N HIS A 181 37.30 4.95 36.50
CA HIS A 181 36.39 5.91 37.12
C HIS A 181 35.52 6.66 36.10
N VAL A 182 35.83 6.50 34.81
CA VAL A 182 35.22 7.23 33.68
C VAL A 182 35.09 6.22 32.56
N ASP A 183 33.86 5.80 32.23
CA ASP A 183 33.54 4.79 31.20
C ASP A 183 33.94 5.26 29.78
N SER A 184 35.26 5.30 29.55
CA SER A 184 35.92 5.91 28.40
C SER A 184 37.22 5.19 28.08
N LEU A 185 37.58 5.20 26.80
CA LEU A 185 38.79 4.59 26.26
C LEU A 185 39.73 5.68 25.75
N ARG A 186 41.01 5.57 26.08
CA ARG A 186 42.05 6.50 25.62
C ARG A 186 43.23 5.73 25.04
N ARG A 187 43.87 6.27 24.00
CA ARG A 187 45.13 5.70 23.48
C ARG A 187 46.26 5.86 24.51
N LYS A 188 47.05 4.81 24.74
CA LYS A 188 48.17 4.82 25.71
C LYS A 188 49.30 5.74 25.27
N LYS A 189 49.65 5.69 23.97
CA LYS A 189 50.63 6.60 23.36
C LYS A 189 49.89 7.76 22.69
N PRO A 190 50.35 9.02 22.84
CA PRO A 190 49.73 10.16 22.16
C PRO A 190 49.87 10.04 20.65
N TYR A 191 48.93 10.64 19.91
CA TYR A 191 49.04 10.74 18.45
C TYR A 191 50.24 11.60 18.05
N PRO A 192 50.90 11.30 16.91
CA PRO A 192 51.97 12.13 16.38
C PRO A 192 51.52 13.60 16.20
N PRO A 193 52.28 14.59 16.70
CA PRO A 193 51.89 16.00 16.62
C PRO A 193 51.61 16.51 15.20
N ALA A 194 52.28 15.94 14.20
CA ALA A 194 52.07 16.26 12.79
C ALA A 194 50.64 15.95 12.32
N ILE A 195 50.06 14.82 12.77
CA ILE A 195 48.71 14.40 12.42
C ILE A 195 47.68 15.30 13.11
N ILE A 196 47.91 15.63 14.38
CA ILE A 196 47.02 16.54 15.14
C ILE A 196 46.98 17.92 14.49
N LYS A 197 48.15 18.46 14.10
CA LYS A 197 48.25 19.78 13.46
C LYS A 197 47.57 19.82 12.09
N ALA A 198 47.64 18.73 11.31
CA ALA A 198 46.97 18.62 10.02
C ALA A 198 45.43 18.58 10.12
N LEU A 199 44.89 18.12 11.26
CA LEU A 199 43.45 17.95 11.50
C LEU A 199 42.83 19.06 12.37
N ALA A 200 43.57 20.14 12.64
CA ALA A 200 43.12 21.24 13.47
C ALA A 200 42.05 22.09 12.75
N THR A 201 40.76 21.72 12.92
CA THR A 201 39.62 22.53 12.48
C THR A 201 39.18 23.56 13.52
N HIS A 202 38.92 24.78 13.07
CA HIS A 202 38.29 25.84 13.86
C HIS A 202 36.77 25.65 13.87
N VAL A 203 36.23 25.16 14.99
CA VAL A 203 34.78 25.11 15.20
C VAL A 203 34.34 26.46 15.75
N LYS A 204 33.40 27.14 15.08
CA LYS A 204 32.77 28.35 15.64
C LYS A 204 31.87 27.97 16.82
N SER A 205 31.66 28.86 17.78
CA SER A 205 30.65 28.62 18.83
C SER A 205 29.27 28.50 18.19
N ILE A 206 28.57 27.42 18.51
CA ILE A 206 27.27 27.04 17.96
C ILE A 206 26.27 26.98 19.12
N LYS A 207 25.08 27.55 18.92
CA LYS A 207 23.95 27.35 19.83
C LYS A 207 22.94 26.43 19.16
N VAL A 208 22.63 25.32 19.81
CA VAL A 208 21.66 24.33 19.31
C VAL A 208 20.46 24.29 20.24
N GLU A 209 19.26 24.41 19.68
CA GLU A 209 18.02 24.19 20.42
C GLU A 209 17.76 22.68 20.58
N ALA A 210 17.40 22.27 21.78
CA ALA A 210 17.15 20.90 22.16
C ALA A 210 15.97 20.85 23.14
N VAL A 211 15.52 19.64 23.51
CA VAL A 211 14.42 19.43 24.45
C VAL A 211 14.92 18.69 25.69
N HIS A 212 14.57 19.20 26.87
CA HIS A 212 14.87 18.58 28.16
C HIS A 212 13.60 17.95 28.74
N ILE A 213 13.63 16.65 28.96
CA ILE A 213 12.59 15.87 29.62
C ILE A 213 13.03 15.66 31.07
N GLN A 214 12.50 16.49 31.98
CA GLN A 214 12.80 16.44 33.41
C GLN A 214 11.90 15.43 34.11
N CYS A 215 12.49 14.53 34.90
CA CYS A 215 11.77 13.52 35.66
C CYS A 215 11.72 13.92 37.15
N THR A 216 10.53 14.26 37.65
CA THR A 216 10.38 14.70 39.05
C THR A 216 10.27 13.51 40.02
N VAL A 217 10.44 13.79 41.32
CA VAL A 217 10.45 12.79 42.40
C VAL A 217 9.09 12.07 42.58
N GLY A 218 8.03 12.51 41.88
CA GLY A 218 6.71 11.86 41.84
C GLY A 218 6.38 11.12 40.54
N GLY A 219 7.32 11.01 39.59
CA GLY A 219 7.07 10.41 38.26
C GLY A 219 6.39 11.35 37.26
N GLU A 220 6.06 12.59 37.65
CA GLU A 220 5.58 13.60 36.72
C GLU A 220 6.74 14.13 35.86
N GLU A 221 6.47 14.26 34.56
CA GLU A 221 7.47 14.65 33.57
C GLU A 221 7.21 16.04 33.00
N VAL A 222 8.25 16.86 33.01
CA VAL A 222 8.18 18.24 32.51
C VAL A 222 9.09 18.39 31.31
N VAL A 223 8.49 18.63 30.14
CA VAL A 223 9.19 18.81 28.87
C VAL A 223 9.40 20.31 28.62
N LYS A 224 10.66 20.74 28.45
CA LYS A 224 11.04 22.15 28.26
C LYS A 224 12.09 22.32 27.16
N PRO A 225 12.11 23.45 26.43
CA PRO A 225 13.20 23.75 25.52
C PRO A 225 14.48 24.04 26.32
N VAL A 226 15.62 23.64 25.79
CA VAL A 226 16.95 23.90 26.35
C VAL A 226 17.91 24.27 25.22
N THR A 227 18.80 25.23 25.48
CA THR A 227 19.86 25.59 24.52
C THR A 227 21.19 24.95 24.93
N LEU A 228 21.81 24.26 23.98
CA LEU A 228 23.15 23.70 24.09
C LEU A 228 24.14 24.70 23.49
N ASP A 229 25.04 25.27 24.30
CA ASP A 229 26.09 26.17 23.85
C ASP A 229 27.39 25.39 23.59
N ILE A 230 27.62 25.06 22.33
CA ILE A 230 28.77 24.29 21.86
C ILE A 230 29.88 25.25 21.49
N SER A 231 30.71 25.58 22.48
CA SER A 231 31.88 26.44 22.32
C SER A 231 33.06 25.73 21.64
N SER A 232 33.90 26.51 20.97
CA SER A 232 35.12 26.05 20.32
C SER A 232 36.08 25.41 21.35
N GLY A 233 36.24 24.09 21.32
CA GLY A 233 37.15 23.35 22.19
C GLY A 233 36.46 22.43 23.21
N ARG A 234 35.16 22.58 23.46
CA ARG A 234 34.42 21.63 24.31
C ARG A 234 33.79 20.53 23.48
N TYR A 235 33.85 19.31 23.98
CA TYR A 235 33.18 18.18 23.34
C TYR A 235 31.67 18.23 23.64
N TYR A 236 30.83 18.06 22.61
CA TYR A 236 29.38 18.31 22.74
C TYR A 236 28.69 17.41 23.80
N LEU A 237 29.17 16.17 23.99
CA LEU A 237 28.63 15.31 25.05
C LEU A 237 28.96 15.81 26.46
N ASP A 238 30.05 16.56 26.65
CA ASP A 238 30.34 17.18 27.95
C ASP A 238 29.36 18.30 28.26
N ILE A 239 28.88 19.02 27.24
CA ILE A 239 27.87 20.07 27.40
C ILE A 239 26.50 19.46 27.70
N ILE A 240 26.16 18.36 27.03
CA ILE A 240 24.93 17.59 27.32
C ILE A 240 25.00 17.02 28.74
N ALA A 241 26.14 16.45 29.15
CA ALA A 241 26.37 15.96 30.50
C ALA A 241 26.14 17.05 31.55
N GLU A 242 26.69 18.25 31.33
CA GLU A 242 26.50 19.40 32.22
C GLU A 242 25.01 19.77 32.38
N LYS A 243 24.25 19.77 31.28
CA LYS A 243 22.80 20.02 31.32
C LYS A 243 21.99 18.93 32.03
N LEU A 244 22.48 17.68 32.03
CA LEU A 244 21.92 16.55 32.77
C LEU A 244 22.40 16.48 34.24
N GLY A 245 23.22 17.43 34.70
CA GLY A 245 23.80 17.43 36.05
C GLY A 245 24.90 16.37 36.26
N LEU A 246 25.51 15.89 35.17
CA LEU A 246 26.61 14.93 35.18
C LEU A 246 27.96 15.63 35.08
N LYS A 247 29.04 14.94 35.47
CA LYS A 247 30.38 15.53 35.50
C LYS A 247 31.12 15.40 34.16
N ASP A 248 30.86 14.31 33.42
CA ASP A 248 31.61 13.95 32.21
C ASP A 248 30.68 13.35 31.14
N GLY A 249 30.97 13.64 29.87
CA GLY A 249 30.29 13.03 28.72
C GLY A 249 30.38 11.51 28.65
N SER A 250 31.33 10.88 29.35
CA SER A 250 31.41 9.41 29.50
C SER A 250 30.23 8.81 30.24
N GLN A 251 29.53 9.62 31.04
CA GLN A 251 28.36 9.22 31.82
C GLN A 251 27.06 9.38 31.02
N VAL A 252 27.15 9.77 29.74
CA VAL A 252 26.00 9.98 28.86
C VAL A 252 25.80 8.74 27.99
N MET A 253 24.61 8.16 28.07
CA MET A 253 24.13 7.15 27.15
C MET A 253 23.47 7.82 25.94
N ILE A 254 23.67 7.25 24.75
CA ILE A 254 23.16 7.76 23.48
C ILE A 254 22.21 6.72 22.90
N SER A 255 20.96 7.10 22.68
CA SER A 255 19.99 6.22 22.04
C SER A 255 20.27 6.03 20.54
N ARG A 256 19.57 5.07 19.95
CA ARG A 256 19.33 5.04 18.51
C ARG A 256 18.64 6.32 18.02
N THR A 257 18.65 6.53 16.71
CA THR A 257 17.90 7.62 16.08
C THR A 257 16.39 7.38 16.27
N ILE A 258 15.69 8.37 16.83
CA ILE A 258 14.24 8.30 17.14
C ILE A 258 13.38 8.94 16.06
N GLY A 259 13.98 9.74 15.18
CA GLY A 259 13.27 10.54 14.20
C GLY A 259 14.20 11.53 13.53
N LYS A 260 13.62 12.39 12.68
CA LYS A 260 14.35 13.45 12.00
C LYS A 260 13.69 14.81 12.23
N THR A 261 14.48 15.87 12.24
CA THR A 261 13.98 17.24 12.20
C THR A 261 13.32 17.55 10.85
N SER A 262 12.63 18.69 10.75
CA SER A 262 12.07 19.18 9.47
C SER A 262 13.13 19.33 8.37
N SER A 263 14.37 19.61 8.75
CA SER A 263 15.50 19.74 7.82
C SER A 263 16.19 18.39 7.52
N GLY A 264 15.68 17.29 8.08
CA GLY A 264 16.13 15.93 7.81
C GLY A 264 17.28 15.41 8.70
N TYR A 265 17.68 16.16 9.73
CA TYR A 265 18.75 15.75 10.65
C TYR A 265 18.26 14.75 11.70
N GLU A 266 19.10 13.79 12.06
CA GLU A 266 18.75 12.74 13.01
C GLU A 266 18.64 13.25 14.45
N CYS A 267 17.60 12.84 15.16
CA CYS A 267 17.39 13.13 16.57
C CYS A 267 17.75 11.91 17.43
N ARG A 268 18.37 12.16 18.59
CA ARG A 268 18.71 11.12 19.58
C ARG A 268 18.36 11.58 20.99
N VAL A 269 18.11 10.61 21.86
CA VAL A 269 17.94 10.80 23.31
C VAL A 269 19.28 10.58 23.99
N TYR A 270 19.63 11.52 24.86
CA TYR A 270 20.81 11.52 25.70
C TYR A 270 20.38 11.46 27.15
N ALA A 271 20.83 10.44 27.88
CA ALA A 271 20.43 10.23 29.27
C ALA A 271 21.62 9.82 30.14
N ALA A 272 21.43 9.86 31.46
CA ALA A 272 22.44 9.38 32.39
C ALA A 272 22.63 7.86 32.23
N MET A 273 23.87 7.45 32.02
CA MET A 273 24.26 6.06 31.94
C MET A 273 24.37 5.44 33.35
N PRO A 274 23.76 4.28 33.61
CA PRO A 274 24.03 3.53 34.83
C PRO A 274 25.51 3.16 34.91
N LYS A 275 26.13 3.26 36.10
CA LYS A 275 27.54 2.89 36.27
C LYS A 275 27.75 1.44 35.86
N LEU A 276 28.67 1.18 34.94
CA LEU A 276 29.13 -0.18 34.65
C LEU A 276 29.81 -0.71 35.91
N LYS A 277 29.24 -1.75 36.53
CA LYS A 277 29.86 -2.40 37.68
C LYS A 277 31.24 -2.93 37.26
N SER A 278 32.28 -2.65 38.05
CA SER A 278 33.58 -3.33 37.91
C SER A 278 33.35 -4.82 38.19
N PHE A 279 33.33 -5.65 37.14
CA PHE A 279 33.07 -7.07 37.30
C PHE A 279 34.38 -7.82 37.57
N ASP A 280 34.54 -8.25 38.83
CA ASP A 280 35.38 -9.39 39.18
C ASP A 280 34.81 -10.69 38.58
N ASN A 281 35.69 -11.60 38.20
CA ASN A 281 35.47 -12.83 37.43
C ASN A 281 34.59 -13.90 38.12
N SER A 282 33.30 -13.65 38.32
CA SER A 282 32.38 -14.63 38.89
C SER A 282 31.01 -14.62 38.18
N TRP A 283 30.95 -15.10 36.94
CA TRP A 283 29.68 -15.33 36.22
C TRP A 283 29.13 -16.76 36.38
N LYS A 284 29.61 -17.56 37.36
CA LYS A 284 29.04 -18.90 37.61
C LYS A 284 28.05 -18.99 38.78
N ALA A 285 27.67 -17.89 39.41
CA ALA A 285 26.69 -17.95 40.51
C ALA A 285 25.82 -16.70 40.56
N ARG A 286 24.66 -16.70 39.89
CA ARG A 286 23.43 -16.03 40.33
C ARG A 286 22.25 -16.31 39.40
N GLU A 287 21.64 -17.47 39.58
CA GLU A 287 20.17 -17.51 39.63
C GLU A 287 19.76 -17.26 41.08
N LYS A 288 18.72 -16.45 41.26
CA LYS A 288 18.00 -16.20 42.53
C LYS A 288 18.79 -15.49 43.64
N ARG A 289 18.67 -14.15 43.67
CA ARG A 289 18.24 -13.36 44.86
C ARG A 289 18.21 -11.86 44.51
N PRO A 290 17.11 -11.13 44.79
CA PRO A 290 17.12 -9.68 44.78
C PRO A 290 17.85 -9.22 46.04
N ILE A 291 18.84 -8.34 45.90
CA ILE A 291 19.54 -7.73 47.05
C ILE A 291 19.22 -6.24 47.08
N ASN A 292 18.45 -5.93 48.11
CA ASN A 292 18.31 -4.65 48.78
C ASN A 292 19.69 -4.24 49.38
N GLU A 293 20.21 -3.05 49.03
CA GLU A 293 20.94 -2.12 49.93
C GLU A 293 21.53 -0.91 49.16
N SER A 294 20.75 0.17 49.17
CA SER A 294 21.05 1.58 49.47
C SER A 294 22.41 2.22 49.14
N SER A 295 22.38 3.25 48.27
CA SER A 295 22.98 4.60 48.52
C SER A 295 22.92 5.60 47.35
N HIS A 296 22.11 5.38 46.32
CA HIS A 296 21.77 6.42 45.34
C HIS A 296 20.25 6.36 45.12
N LEU A 297 19.55 7.50 45.24
CA LEU A 297 18.15 7.64 44.81
C LEU A 297 17.99 6.89 43.48
N GLU A 298 17.21 5.80 43.46
CA GLU A 298 16.75 5.23 42.20
C GLU A 298 15.94 6.34 41.53
N LYS A 299 16.54 6.96 40.52
CA LYS A 299 15.86 8.00 39.75
C LYS A 299 14.63 7.33 39.13
N SER A 300 13.48 7.99 39.23
CA SER A 300 12.24 7.52 38.60
C SER A 300 12.45 7.25 37.11
N GLN A 301 11.72 6.27 36.60
CA GLN A 301 11.70 5.99 35.17
C GLN A 301 11.14 7.21 34.41
N ASN A 302 11.79 7.56 33.32
CA ASN A 302 11.34 8.59 32.40
C ASN A 302 10.55 7.89 31.28
N ALA A 303 9.25 7.73 31.49
CA ALA A 303 8.30 7.11 30.59
C ALA A 303 8.32 7.76 29.19
N LYS A 304 8.28 9.10 29.05
CA LYS A 304 8.33 9.72 27.70
C LYS A 304 9.64 9.46 26.98
N ALA A 305 10.79 9.63 27.66
CA ALA A 305 12.08 9.35 27.03
C ALA A 305 12.20 7.87 26.66
N SER A 306 11.76 6.98 27.55
CA SER A 306 11.79 5.53 27.33
C SER A 306 10.93 5.10 26.16
N PHE A 307 9.71 5.63 26.10
CA PHE A 307 8.75 5.41 25.01
C PHE A 307 9.32 5.80 23.65
N VAL A 308 9.86 7.01 23.53
CA VAL A 308 10.33 7.56 22.24
C VAL A 308 11.58 6.83 21.71
N CYS A 309 12.45 6.34 22.59
CA CYS A 309 13.67 5.63 22.16
C CYS A 309 13.59 4.10 22.21
N GLY A 310 12.58 3.55 22.89
CA GLY A 310 12.42 2.11 23.13
C GLY A 310 13.46 1.51 24.10
N LEU A 311 14.13 2.35 24.90
CA LEU A 311 15.11 1.94 25.91
C LEU A 311 14.59 2.33 27.30
N ASP A 312 14.98 1.60 28.33
CA ASP A 312 14.60 1.94 29.71
C ASP A 312 15.47 3.11 30.22
N ILE A 313 14.92 4.32 30.20
CA ILE A 313 15.60 5.56 30.60
C ILE A 313 15.14 5.97 31.99
N HIS A 314 16.12 6.27 32.86
CA HIS A 314 15.87 6.69 34.24
C HIS A 314 16.41 8.11 34.48
N GLY A 315 15.61 8.94 35.14
CA GLY A 315 15.91 10.35 35.39
C GLY A 315 15.81 11.25 34.16
N ASP A 316 16.47 12.42 34.23
CA ASP A 316 16.41 13.42 33.17
C ASP A 316 17.02 12.93 31.85
N ALA A 317 16.44 13.39 30.73
CA ALA A 317 16.91 13.10 29.39
C ALA A 317 16.88 14.35 28.50
N ILE A 318 17.84 14.46 27.58
CA ILE A 318 17.89 15.52 26.57
C ILE A 318 17.68 14.90 25.20
N VAL A 319 16.79 15.47 24.40
CA VAL A 319 16.61 15.12 23.00
C VAL A 319 17.23 16.22 22.15
N ALA A 320 18.19 15.85 21.29
CA ALA A 320 18.88 16.81 20.45
C ALA A 320 19.25 16.22 19.09
N SER A 321 19.37 17.09 18.09
CA SER A 321 19.92 16.75 16.77
C SER A 321 21.32 17.34 16.65
N VAL A 322 22.30 16.57 17.11
CA VAL A 322 23.73 16.94 17.12
C VAL A 322 24.56 15.68 16.92
N GLY A 323 25.54 15.71 16.03
CA GLY A 323 26.44 14.57 15.82
C GLY A 323 27.43 14.77 14.68
N TYR A 324 28.33 13.81 14.50
CA TYR A 324 29.25 13.78 13.36
C TYR A 324 28.68 12.83 12.29
N PRO A 325 28.41 13.30 11.06
CA PRO A 325 27.92 12.46 9.98
C PRO A 325 29.06 11.68 9.33
N TRP A 326 28.72 10.87 8.33
CA TRP A 326 29.69 10.27 7.42
C TRP A 326 30.26 11.33 6.47
N ARG A 327 31.55 11.24 6.13
CA ARG A 327 32.21 12.10 5.12
C ARG A 327 32.26 13.61 5.43
N SER A 328 31.92 14.02 6.65
CA SER A 328 32.18 15.36 7.17
C SER A 328 33.08 15.29 8.40
N HIS A 329 33.88 16.33 8.60
CA HIS A 329 34.69 16.49 9.80
C HIS A 329 34.08 17.48 10.79
N ASP A 330 33.04 18.20 10.36
CA ASP A 330 32.36 19.20 11.16
C ASP A 330 31.19 18.59 11.94
N LEU A 331 30.86 19.23 13.06
CA LEU A 331 29.72 18.85 13.88
C LEU A 331 28.44 19.34 13.19
N GLU A 332 27.61 18.41 12.75
CA GLU A 332 26.29 18.72 12.22
C GLU A 332 25.28 18.85 13.35
N HIS A 333 24.37 19.81 13.20
CA HIS A 333 23.34 20.09 14.18
C HIS A 333 22.12 20.72 13.52
N ASP A 334 20.97 20.58 14.16
CA ASP A 334 19.75 21.29 13.81
C ASP A 334 18.95 21.64 15.07
N GLY A 335 18.12 22.68 14.99
CA GLY A 335 17.29 23.12 16.10
C GLY A 335 16.10 22.20 16.32
N LEU A 336 16.04 21.52 17.47
CA LEU A 336 14.89 20.72 17.86
C LEU A 336 13.96 21.54 18.76
N THR A 337 12.86 22.03 18.18
CA THR A 337 11.79 22.72 18.91
C THR A 337 10.90 21.74 19.66
N LEU A 338 10.14 22.22 20.67
CA LEU A 338 9.11 21.43 21.35
C LEU A 338 8.11 20.81 20.37
N LYS A 339 7.64 21.59 19.39
CA LYS A 339 6.74 21.12 18.34
C LYS A 339 7.33 19.93 17.58
N SER A 340 8.61 19.99 17.21
CA SER A 340 9.29 18.91 16.50
C SER A 340 9.39 17.64 17.34
N PHE A 341 9.66 17.79 18.64
CA PHE A 341 9.65 16.66 19.58
C PHE A 341 8.27 16.00 19.68
N TYR A 342 7.20 16.78 19.87
CA TYR A 342 5.85 16.22 19.93
C TYR A 342 5.37 15.61 18.60
N ARG A 343 5.83 16.11 17.45
CA ARG A 343 5.66 15.44 16.15
C ARG A 343 6.33 14.07 16.11
N ILE A 344 7.54 13.93 16.66
CA ILE A 344 8.21 12.63 16.77
C ILE A 344 7.38 11.69 17.67
N CYS A 345 6.91 12.17 18.82
CA CYS A 345 6.07 11.38 19.73
C CYS A 345 4.76 10.94 19.05
N CYS A 346 4.09 11.85 18.34
CA CYS A 346 2.86 11.55 17.60
C CYS A 346 3.13 10.45 16.56
N GLY A 347 4.25 10.54 15.83
CA GLY A 347 4.64 9.54 14.83
C GLY A 347 4.99 8.15 15.37
N MET A 348 4.98 7.92 16.69
CA MET A 348 5.19 6.59 17.27
C MET A 348 3.96 5.70 17.24
N SER A 349 2.75 6.28 17.13
CA SER A 349 1.50 5.53 17.05
C SER A 349 0.98 5.40 15.62
N PRO A 350 0.29 4.31 15.26
CA PRO A 350 -0.31 4.15 13.93
C PRO A 350 -1.20 5.33 13.51
N ASN A 351 -2.05 5.79 14.44
CA ASN A 351 -2.94 6.92 14.20
C ASN A 351 -2.16 8.23 13.98
N GLY A 352 -1.08 8.44 14.72
CA GLY A 352 -0.24 9.62 14.55
C GLY A 352 0.56 9.62 13.25
N ILE A 353 1.05 8.45 12.79
CA ILE A 353 1.65 8.31 11.45
C ILE A 353 0.66 8.76 10.37
N TYR A 354 -0.59 8.31 10.45
CA TYR A 354 -1.64 8.70 9.50
C TYR A 354 -1.93 10.20 9.55
N LYS A 355 -2.15 10.75 10.76
CA LYS A 355 -2.37 12.19 11.00
C LYS A 355 -1.27 13.08 10.43
N LEU A 356 -0.01 12.73 10.70
CA LEU A 356 1.16 13.46 10.18
C LEU A 356 1.26 13.40 8.66
N SER A 357 0.97 12.23 8.07
CA SER A 357 0.99 12.02 6.62
C SER A 357 -0.14 12.76 5.89
N ARG A 358 -1.25 13.01 6.59
CA ARG A 358 -2.40 13.78 6.09
C ARG A 358 -2.25 15.29 6.26
N GLU A 359 -1.20 15.74 6.96
CA GLU A 359 -0.99 17.14 7.36
C GLU A 359 -2.22 17.75 8.10
N ALA A 360 -2.96 16.90 8.80
CA ALA A 360 -4.19 17.24 9.51
C ALA A 360 -4.21 16.48 10.84
N ILE A 361 -3.51 17.02 11.83
CA ILE A 361 -3.24 16.35 13.12
C ILE A 361 -4.51 16.30 13.96
N ILE A 362 -5.28 17.39 13.96
CA ILE A 362 -6.53 17.49 14.71
C ILE A 362 -7.68 16.91 13.91
N ALA A 363 -7.80 17.27 12.63
CA ALA A 363 -8.98 16.91 11.83
C ALA A 363 -9.00 15.47 11.30
N ALA A 364 -7.86 14.86 10.97
CA ALA A 364 -7.84 13.49 10.43
C ALA A 364 -7.76 12.43 11.51
N GLN A 365 -8.29 11.24 11.26
CA GLN A 365 -8.19 10.07 12.15
C GLN A 365 -7.95 8.82 11.30
N LEU A 366 -7.14 7.87 11.77
CA LEU A 366 -6.91 6.62 11.06
C LEU A 366 -8.24 5.86 10.91
N PRO A 367 -8.71 5.60 9.67
CA PRO A 367 -9.98 4.92 9.46
C PRO A 367 -9.95 3.47 9.94
N PHE A 368 -11.07 2.97 10.46
CA PHE A 368 -11.18 1.60 10.97
C PHE A 368 -11.55 0.56 9.89
N SER A 369 -11.81 0.98 8.65
CA SER A 369 -12.13 0.06 7.55
C SER A 369 -11.67 0.60 6.19
N PHE A 370 -11.22 -0.32 5.33
CA PHE A 370 -10.79 -0.01 3.96
C PHE A 370 -11.89 -0.38 2.97
N THR A 371 -12.48 0.63 2.34
CA THR A 371 -13.60 0.48 1.40
C THR A 371 -13.10 0.25 -0.03
N THR A 372 -12.53 1.27 -0.66
CA THR A 372 -11.97 1.21 -2.03
C THR A 372 -10.74 2.09 -2.16
N LYS A 373 -9.89 1.77 -3.15
CA LYS A 373 -8.72 2.60 -3.49
C LYS A 373 -9.11 4.04 -3.89
N SER A 374 -10.29 4.23 -4.48
CA SER A 374 -10.77 5.54 -4.96
C SER A 374 -11.26 6.45 -3.83
N THR A 375 -11.79 5.88 -2.74
CA THR A 375 -12.33 6.62 -1.59
C THR A 375 -11.29 6.80 -0.48
N TRP A 376 -10.34 5.86 -0.34
CA TRP A 376 -9.25 5.97 0.62
C TRP A 376 -8.41 7.24 0.40
N ARG A 377 -7.94 7.86 1.48
CA ARG A 377 -7.10 9.06 1.46
C ARG A 377 -5.95 8.91 2.45
N GLY A 378 -4.77 9.38 2.08
CA GLY A 378 -3.53 9.16 2.85
C GLY A 378 -2.81 7.87 2.49
N PRO A 379 -1.74 7.51 3.22
CA PRO A 379 -0.97 6.30 2.98
C PRO A 379 -1.84 5.05 3.17
N PHE A 380 -1.55 3.98 2.42
CA PHE A 380 -2.32 2.75 2.54
C PHE A 380 -2.06 2.06 3.88
N PRO A 381 -3.05 1.35 4.46
CA PRO A 381 -2.87 0.63 5.72
C PRO A 381 -1.63 -0.27 5.77
N ARG A 382 -1.35 -1.02 4.70
CA ARG A 382 -0.13 -1.83 4.60
C ARG A 382 1.14 -1.00 4.75
N GLU A 383 1.18 0.18 4.13
CA GLU A 383 2.34 1.09 4.17
C GLU A 383 2.53 1.63 5.58
N ILE A 384 1.45 2.07 6.23
CA ILE A 384 1.48 2.54 7.63
C ILE A 384 1.99 1.43 8.55
N LEU A 385 1.52 0.18 8.37
CA LEU A 385 1.99 -0.96 9.16
C LEU A 385 3.48 -1.23 8.97
N CYS A 386 3.99 -1.15 7.74
CA CYS A 386 5.41 -1.29 7.47
C CYS A 386 6.22 -0.13 8.11
N MET A 387 5.73 1.11 8.01
CA MET A 387 6.37 2.27 8.64
C MET A 387 6.45 2.11 10.17
N PHE A 388 5.34 1.71 10.78
CA PHE A 388 5.26 1.44 12.22
C PHE A 388 6.25 0.34 12.63
N CYS A 389 6.26 -0.81 11.92
CA CYS A 389 7.16 -1.91 12.23
C CYS A 389 8.63 -1.47 12.18
N ARG A 390 9.04 -0.72 11.15
CA ARG A 390 10.42 -0.21 11.03
C ARG A 390 10.77 0.76 12.16
N GLN A 391 9.87 1.68 12.52
CA GLN A 391 10.08 2.60 13.65
C GLN A 391 10.23 1.85 14.98
N GLN A 392 9.40 0.83 15.20
CA GLN A 392 9.40 0.00 16.39
C GLN A 392 10.43 -1.15 16.37
N GLN A 393 11.32 -1.20 15.37
CA GLN A 393 12.34 -2.25 15.23
C GLN A 393 11.77 -3.68 15.17
N LEU A 394 10.63 -3.84 14.53
CA LEU A 394 10.05 -5.14 14.21
C LEU A 394 10.49 -5.58 12.82
N ALA A 395 10.39 -6.89 12.57
CA ALA A 395 10.53 -7.42 11.22
C ALA A 395 9.41 -6.86 10.31
N GLU A 396 9.64 -6.89 8.99
CA GLU A 396 8.56 -6.52 8.07
C GLU A 396 7.36 -7.46 8.22
N PRO A 397 6.13 -6.93 8.16
CA PRO A 397 4.92 -7.73 8.33
C PRO A 397 4.77 -8.74 7.20
N ILE A 398 4.49 -10.00 7.57
CA ILE A 398 4.30 -11.12 6.66
C ILE A 398 2.81 -11.26 6.35
N PHE A 399 2.46 -11.24 5.07
CA PHE A 399 1.07 -11.36 4.60
C PHE A 399 0.85 -12.73 3.97
N THR A 400 -0.09 -13.51 4.53
CA THR A 400 -0.46 -14.83 3.99
C THR A 400 -1.88 -14.77 3.42
N LEU A 401 -2.01 -14.96 2.12
CA LEU A 401 -3.30 -14.96 1.42
C LEU A 401 -3.89 -16.37 1.36
N SER A 402 -5.20 -16.45 1.58
CA SER A 402 -5.97 -17.69 1.38
C SER A 402 -7.22 -17.42 0.56
N THR A 403 -7.57 -18.38 -0.31
CA THR A 403 -8.67 -18.27 -1.27
C THR A 403 -9.77 -19.28 -0.97
N ALA A 404 -11.02 -18.83 -0.86
CA ALA A 404 -12.16 -19.73 -0.79
C ALA A 404 -12.33 -20.56 -2.09
N PRO A 405 -12.81 -21.83 -2.02
CA PRO A 405 -13.22 -22.55 -0.81
C PRO A 405 -12.04 -23.27 -0.15
N VAL A 406 -11.53 -22.72 0.96
CA VAL A 406 -10.64 -23.49 1.85
C VAL A 406 -11.54 -24.36 2.71
N LYS A 407 -11.22 -25.65 2.82
CA LYS A 407 -11.87 -26.53 3.81
C LYS A 407 -11.84 -25.82 5.18
N PRO A 408 -12.94 -25.84 5.96
CA PRO A 408 -12.99 -25.18 7.25
C PRO A 408 -11.77 -25.56 8.11
N MET A 409 -11.22 -24.61 8.87
CA MET A 409 -10.02 -24.81 9.72
C MET A 409 -10.15 -26.01 10.68
N SER A 410 -11.39 -26.42 10.99
CA SER A 410 -11.70 -27.66 11.74
C SER A 410 -11.21 -28.95 11.08
N CYS A 411 -10.99 -28.96 9.76
CA CYS A 411 -10.40 -30.09 9.03
C CYS A 411 -8.87 -30.13 9.11
N ILE A 412 -8.21 -28.98 9.25
CA ILE A 412 -6.74 -28.88 9.38
C ILE A 412 -6.34 -29.26 10.82
N LEU A 413 -7.09 -28.79 11.82
CA LEU A 413 -6.87 -29.16 13.23
C LEU A 413 -7.09 -30.66 13.51
N ARG A 414 -8.01 -31.32 12.80
CA ARG A 414 -8.18 -32.79 12.86
C ARG A 414 -6.99 -33.58 12.32
N SER A 415 -6.18 -33.01 11.43
CA SER A 415 -4.99 -33.68 10.89
C SER A 415 -3.79 -33.61 11.83
N TYR A 416 -3.74 -32.61 12.71
CA TYR A 416 -2.71 -32.48 13.75
C TYR A 416 -3.04 -33.24 15.05
N GLN A 417 -4.33 -33.51 15.33
CA GLN A 417 -4.76 -34.29 16.50
C GLN A 417 -4.76 -35.81 16.30
N LYS A 418 -4.39 -36.33 15.11
CA LYS A 418 -4.29 -37.78 14.86
C LYS A 418 -2.90 -38.40 15.12
N LEU A 419 -2.02 -37.69 15.83
CA LEU A 419 -0.68 -38.19 16.17
C LEU A 419 -0.33 -38.20 17.67
N LYS A 420 -1.32 -38.03 18.56
CA LYS A 420 -1.17 -38.34 20.00
C LYS A 420 -2.50 -38.79 20.60
N ASP A 421 -2.81 -40.08 20.46
CA ASP A 421 -3.74 -40.76 21.35
C ASP A 421 -2.96 -41.34 22.53
N SER A 422 -3.10 -40.75 23.71
CA SER A 422 -3.11 -41.46 24.98
C SER A 422 -3.81 -40.58 26.04
N GLU A 423 -5.03 -40.99 26.38
CA GLU A 423 -5.75 -40.84 27.66
C GLU A 423 -5.79 -39.46 28.33
N SER A 424 -6.97 -38.84 28.38
CA SER A 424 -7.82 -38.79 29.60
C SER A 424 -8.77 -37.58 29.62
N ASP A 425 -10.01 -37.90 30.00
CA ASP A 425 -11.05 -37.13 30.70
C ASP A 425 -11.81 -35.94 30.08
N ASP A 426 -13.13 -36.14 30.18
CA ASP A 426 -14.24 -35.25 29.88
C ASP A 426 -14.20 -33.95 30.69
N SER A 427 -14.39 -32.83 30.01
CA SER A 427 -15.15 -31.71 30.59
C SER A 427 -15.95 -30.99 29.51
N GLU A 428 -17.27 -30.97 29.71
CA GLU A 428 -18.26 -30.29 28.90
C GLU A 428 -17.95 -28.79 28.78
N TYR A 429 -17.72 -28.31 27.56
CA TYR A 429 -17.91 -26.90 27.23
C TYR A 429 -19.07 -26.75 26.25
N GLN A 430 -20.09 -26.03 26.72
CA GLN A 430 -21.33 -25.70 26.01
C GLN A 430 -21.05 -25.03 24.65
N TYR A 431 -21.75 -25.53 23.63
CA TYR A 431 -21.87 -24.91 22.32
C TYR A 431 -22.51 -23.52 22.43
N VAL A 432 -21.78 -22.47 22.03
CA VAL A 432 -22.35 -21.15 21.69
C VAL A 432 -22.28 -20.95 20.17
N SER A 433 -23.47 -21.01 19.58
CA SER A 433 -23.96 -20.41 18.33
C SER A 433 -22.99 -20.12 17.17
N LYS A 434 -23.22 -20.82 16.04
CA LYS A 434 -22.75 -20.52 14.68
C LYS A 434 -23.04 -19.08 14.26
N GLY A 435 -22.01 -18.23 14.17
CA GLY A 435 -22.01 -17.09 13.27
C GLY A 435 -21.90 -17.58 11.82
N LYS A 436 -22.77 -17.10 10.91
CA LYS A 436 -22.66 -17.40 9.48
C LYS A 436 -21.41 -16.71 8.93
N GLU A 437 -20.45 -17.48 8.41
CA GLU A 437 -19.39 -16.91 7.56
C GLU A 437 -20.03 -16.32 6.30
N GLU A 438 -19.94 -15.00 6.14
CA GLU A 438 -20.42 -14.30 4.93
C GLU A 438 -19.44 -14.56 3.79
N ILE A 439 -19.73 -15.59 2.99
CA ILE A 439 -19.02 -15.89 1.75
C ILE A 439 -19.54 -14.93 0.66
N PRO A 440 -18.66 -14.32 -0.17
CA PRO A 440 -19.09 -13.50 -1.30
C PRO A 440 -20.01 -14.28 -2.24
N GLU A 441 -21.02 -13.62 -2.82
CA GLU A 441 -22.01 -14.25 -3.72
C GLU A 441 -21.37 -14.98 -4.92
N SER A 442 -20.13 -14.64 -5.28
CA SER A 442 -19.35 -15.26 -6.37
C SER A 442 -18.78 -16.65 -6.04
N GLY A 443 -18.82 -17.10 -4.77
CA GLY A 443 -18.26 -18.39 -4.34
C GLY A 443 -16.73 -18.44 -4.25
N THR A 444 -16.03 -17.33 -4.56
CA THR A 444 -14.57 -17.19 -4.44
C THR A 444 -14.24 -15.87 -3.75
N GLY A 445 -13.40 -15.91 -2.71
CA GLY A 445 -13.00 -14.73 -1.96
C GLY A 445 -11.60 -14.88 -1.38
N TYR A 446 -10.92 -13.76 -1.20
CA TYR A 446 -9.60 -13.66 -0.60
C TYR A 446 -9.73 -13.27 0.86
N ARG A 447 -8.98 -13.93 1.74
CA ARG A 447 -8.72 -13.48 3.10
C ARG A 447 -7.21 -13.36 3.30
N CYS A 448 -6.80 -12.51 4.23
CA CYS A 448 -5.39 -12.28 4.53
C CYS A 448 -5.14 -12.48 6.03
N GLU A 449 -4.03 -13.11 6.35
CA GLU A 449 -3.45 -13.23 7.68
C GLU A 449 -2.17 -12.40 7.72
N VAL A 450 -1.94 -11.70 8.83
CA VAL A 450 -0.81 -10.80 9.04
C VAL A 450 -0.03 -11.28 10.25
N LYS A 451 1.26 -11.54 10.06
CA LYS A 451 2.19 -11.90 11.13
C LYS A 451 3.27 -10.85 11.27
N ILE A 452 3.54 -10.44 12.50
CA ILE A 452 4.62 -9.52 12.85
C ILE A 452 5.55 -10.25 13.81
N LEU A 453 6.83 -10.24 13.49
CA LEU A 453 7.89 -10.86 14.29
C LEU A 453 8.79 -9.79 14.88
N SER A 454 9.42 -10.09 16.02
CA SER A 454 10.56 -9.32 16.52
C SER A 454 11.79 -9.55 15.62
N LYS A 455 12.83 -8.74 15.79
CA LYS A 455 14.13 -8.99 15.15
C LYS A 455 14.76 -10.34 15.55
N SER A 456 14.43 -10.84 16.74
CA SER A 456 14.83 -12.17 17.25
C SER A 456 13.92 -13.31 16.76
N GLN A 457 13.03 -13.07 15.79
CA GLN A 457 12.09 -14.05 15.23
C GLN A 457 11.01 -14.52 16.22
N ASP A 458 10.79 -13.79 17.31
CA ASP A 458 9.68 -14.07 18.24
C ASP A 458 8.37 -13.53 17.68
N LEU A 459 7.28 -14.29 17.82
CA LEU A 459 5.96 -13.86 17.34
C LEU A 459 5.42 -12.72 18.21
N VAL A 460 5.26 -11.55 17.60
CA VAL A 460 4.69 -10.36 18.25
C VAL A 460 3.19 -10.30 18.04
N LEU A 461 2.73 -10.46 16.80
CA LEU A 461 1.31 -10.34 16.45
C LEU A 461 0.96 -11.39 15.38
N ASP A 462 -0.14 -12.09 15.58
CA ASP A 462 -0.78 -12.92 14.57
C ASP A 462 -2.26 -12.51 14.46
N CYS A 463 -2.65 -11.97 13.30
CA CYS A 463 -3.98 -11.45 13.05
C CYS A 463 -4.56 -12.10 11.79
N SER A 464 -5.75 -12.69 11.91
CA SER A 464 -6.48 -13.22 10.75
C SER A 464 -7.87 -12.59 10.64
N SER A 465 -8.17 -12.08 9.44
CA SER A 465 -9.49 -11.51 9.15
C SER A 465 -10.49 -12.63 8.82
N LYS A 466 -11.66 -12.63 9.48
CA LYS A 466 -12.75 -13.58 9.18
C LYS A 466 -13.51 -13.23 7.89
N LYS A 467 -13.33 -12.02 7.36
CA LYS A 467 -14.05 -11.51 6.18
C LYS A 467 -13.34 -11.90 4.89
N PHE A 468 -14.12 -12.31 3.90
CA PHE A 468 -13.65 -12.57 2.54
C PHE A 468 -13.91 -11.35 1.65
N TYR A 469 -12.92 -11.01 0.82
CA TYR A 469 -12.98 -9.89 -0.11
C TYR A 469 -12.86 -10.39 -1.56
N GLU A 470 -13.52 -9.72 -2.50
CA GLU A 470 -13.42 -10.09 -3.93
C GLU A 470 -12.04 -9.85 -4.55
N LYS A 471 -11.27 -8.92 -3.98
CA LYS A 471 -9.94 -8.52 -4.48
C LYS A 471 -8.88 -8.77 -3.42
N GLU A 472 -7.75 -9.32 -3.86
CA GLU A 472 -6.56 -9.55 -3.04
C GLU A 472 -6.12 -8.31 -2.26
N ASN A 473 -5.98 -7.17 -2.95
CA ASN A 473 -5.55 -5.92 -2.31
C ASN A 473 -6.53 -5.49 -1.19
N HIS A 474 -7.84 -5.70 -1.34
CA HIS A 474 -8.79 -5.33 -0.29
C HIS A 474 -8.61 -6.18 0.98
N ALA A 475 -8.29 -7.48 0.81
CA ALA A 475 -8.01 -8.37 1.93
C ALA A 475 -6.74 -7.94 2.68
N ILE A 476 -5.67 -7.61 1.94
CA ILE A 476 -4.40 -7.14 2.53
C ILE A 476 -4.59 -5.84 3.29
N GLN A 477 -5.27 -4.85 2.71
CA GLN A 477 -5.44 -3.54 3.35
C GLN A 477 -6.33 -3.61 4.59
N ASN A 478 -7.43 -4.37 4.58
CA ASN A 478 -8.27 -4.52 5.76
C ASN A 478 -7.56 -5.32 6.86
N ALA A 479 -6.86 -6.41 6.54
CA ALA A 479 -6.08 -7.13 7.55
C ALA A 479 -4.95 -6.27 8.14
N SER A 480 -4.36 -5.38 7.34
CA SER A 480 -3.40 -4.38 7.85
C SER A 480 -4.08 -3.37 8.80
N LEU A 481 -5.31 -2.93 8.50
CA LEU A 481 -6.07 -2.05 9.40
C LEU A 481 -6.44 -2.75 10.70
N ASP A 482 -6.80 -4.03 10.65
CA ASP A 482 -7.10 -4.82 11.84
C ASP A 482 -5.87 -4.86 12.77
N ALA A 483 -4.69 -5.13 12.21
CA ALA A 483 -3.42 -5.07 12.94
C ALA A 483 -3.12 -3.66 13.48
N LEU A 484 -3.30 -2.61 12.68
CA LEU A 484 -3.06 -1.22 13.09
C LEU A 484 -4.02 -0.74 14.18
N SER A 485 -5.28 -1.16 14.13
CA SER A 485 -6.31 -0.80 15.10
C SER A 485 -5.97 -1.39 16.46
N TRP A 486 -5.55 -2.65 16.49
CA TRP A 486 -5.04 -3.28 17.71
C TRP A 486 -3.74 -2.63 18.21
N LEU A 487 -2.80 -2.33 17.31
CA LEU A 487 -1.59 -1.60 17.71
C LEU A 487 -1.92 -0.21 18.27
N SER A 488 -2.97 0.45 17.76
CA SER A 488 -3.41 1.75 18.26
C SER A 488 -3.97 1.67 19.68
N SER A 489 -4.64 0.57 20.05
CA SER A 489 -5.17 0.42 21.42
C SER A 489 -4.08 0.32 22.48
N LEU A 490 -2.82 0.04 22.12
CA LEU A 490 -1.68 0.11 23.04
C LEU A 490 -1.34 1.55 23.46
N PHE A 491 -1.89 2.55 22.78
CA PHE A 491 -1.65 3.97 23.03
C PHE A 491 -2.88 4.70 23.59
N ASP A 492 -4.04 4.02 23.67
CA ASP A 492 -5.30 4.58 24.17
C ASP A 492 -5.55 4.07 25.60
N GLU A 493 -5.34 4.93 26.60
CA GLU A 493 -5.55 4.62 28.02
C GLU A 493 -7.02 4.57 28.43
N GLY A 494 -7.70 3.47 28.09
CA GLY A 494 -8.84 3.03 28.88
C GLY A 494 -8.34 2.12 30.01
N ASP A 495 -8.85 2.28 31.24
CA ASP A 495 -8.66 1.38 32.40
C ASP A 495 -9.02 -0.08 32.04
N VAL A 496 -8.11 -0.81 31.39
CA VAL A 496 -8.29 -2.23 31.06
C VAL A 496 -7.01 -2.96 31.47
N ASP A 497 -7.18 -3.89 32.40
CA ASP A 497 -6.14 -4.78 32.93
C ASP A 497 -5.38 -5.48 31.76
N PRO A 498 -4.06 -5.27 31.60
CA PRO A 498 -3.28 -5.82 30.49
C PRO A 498 -3.20 -7.35 30.47
N LEU A 499 -3.61 -8.02 31.55
CA LEU A 499 -3.54 -9.48 31.68
C LEU A 499 -4.76 -10.21 31.10
N GLN A 500 -5.75 -9.51 30.55
CA GLN A 500 -6.99 -10.15 30.13
C GLN A 500 -7.64 -9.53 28.89
N THR A 501 -6.94 -9.49 27.74
CA THR A 501 -7.59 -9.14 26.46
C THR A 501 -7.10 -10.00 25.28
N CYS A 502 -7.55 -11.25 25.23
CA CYS A 502 -7.87 -11.86 23.94
C CYS A 502 -9.08 -11.09 23.39
N TYR A 503 -8.88 -10.12 22.50
CA TYR A 503 -9.98 -9.56 21.71
C TYR A 503 -10.48 -10.65 20.75
N THR A 504 -11.43 -11.47 21.18
CA THR A 504 -12.38 -12.07 20.25
C THR A 504 -13.40 -10.99 19.92
N SER A 505 -13.04 -10.06 19.03
CA SER A 505 -14.07 -9.37 18.25
C SER A 505 -14.82 -10.45 17.47
N GLU A 506 -16.15 -10.34 17.33
CA GLU A 506 -16.97 -11.30 16.57
C GLU A 506 -16.43 -11.58 15.14
N HIS A 507 -15.50 -10.74 14.66
CA HIS A 507 -14.90 -10.77 13.32
C HIS A 507 -13.38 -11.04 13.22
N LEU A 508 -12.66 -11.24 14.34
CA LEU A 508 -11.19 -11.44 14.32
C LEU A 508 -10.75 -12.62 15.20
N ASP A 509 -9.69 -13.31 14.78
CA ASP A 509 -8.90 -14.21 15.63
C ASP A 509 -7.49 -13.62 15.77
N MET A 510 -7.07 -13.35 17.01
CA MET A 510 -5.80 -12.72 17.34
C MET A 510 -5.06 -13.51 18.41
N VAL A 511 -3.75 -13.73 18.21
CA VAL A 511 -2.86 -14.36 19.21
C VAL A 511 -1.69 -13.41 19.49
N PHE A 512 -1.43 -13.17 20.78
CA PHE A 512 -0.43 -12.20 21.25
C PHE A 512 0.48 -12.80 22.32
N GLN A 513 1.77 -12.42 22.29
CA GLN A 513 2.72 -12.68 23.37
C GLN A 513 3.27 -11.36 23.92
N GLN A 514 2.87 -11.02 25.15
CA GLN A 514 3.15 -9.75 25.84
C GLN A 514 4.62 -9.46 26.15
N ARG A 515 5.54 -10.37 25.81
CA ARG A 515 6.92 -10.28 26.31
C ARG A 515 7.78 -9.19 25.65
N THR A 516 7.36 -8.59 24.53
CA THR A 516 8.34 -7.93 23.64
C THR A 516 8.00 -6.51 23.20
N LEU A 517 6.78 -5.99 23.36
CA LEU A 517 6.44 -4.64 22.88
C LEU A 517 5.80 -3.77 23.95
N MET A 518 6.45 -2.63 24.20
CA MET A 518 5.96 -1.46 24.94
C MET A 518 5.83 -1.69 26.45
N LYS A 519 6.87 -1.29 27.19
CA LYS A 519 6.75 -1.03 28.63
C LYS A 519 5.97 0.27 28.81
N GLU A 520 4.74 0.12 29.30
CA GLU A 520 3.82 1.13 29.86
C GLU A 520 3.66 2.44 29.05
N ALA A 521 2.48 2.60 28.46
CA ALA A 521 2.04 3.86 27.85
C ALA A 521 2.03 4.99 28.90
N VAL A 522 2.28 6.22 28.43
CA VAL A 522 2.31 7.41 29.28
C VAL A 522 0.89 7.86 29.63
N PRO A 523 0.60 8.14 30.91
CA PRO A 523 -0.65 8.75 31.39
C PRO A 523 -1.06 9.98 30.58
N ARG A 524 -2.20 9.91 29.89
CA ARG A 524 -2.92 11.09 29.39
C ARG A 524 -4.02 11.45 30.39
N GLY A 525 -3.94 12.70 30.87
CA GLY A 525 -4.82 13.23 31.90
C GLY A 525 -6.31 13.04 31.61
N HIS A 526 -7.06 12.79 32.70
CA HIS A 526 -8.48 12.51 32.70
C HIS A 526 -9.33 13.57 31.96
N PHE A 527 -10.24 13.08 31.10
CA PHE A 527 -11.33 13.87 30.53
C PHE A 527 -12.39 14.18 31.59
N ARG A 528 -12.74 15.45 31.75
CA ARG A 528 -14.00 15.87 32.39
C ARG A 528 -14.97 16.30 31.29
N ASN A 529 -15.95 15.46 30.99
CA ASN A 529 -17.09 15.84 30.16
C ASN A 529 -17.85 16.97 30.86
N ARG A 530 -18.00 18.13 30.21
CA ARG A 530 -18.90 19.21 30.65
C ARG A 530 -20.02 19.32 29.62
N ASP A 531 -21.26 19.23 30.09
CA ASP A 531 -22.46 19.15 29.24
C ASP A 531 -22.54 20.23 28.16
N GLU A 532 -22.89 19.77 26.95
CA GLU A 532 -22.99 20.52 25.70
C GLU A 532 -23.98 21.71 25.78
N ARG A 533 -23.54 22.91 25.38
CA ARG A 533 -24.42 24.00 24.95
C ARG A 533 -24.19 24.29 23.48
N ASN A 534 -25.05 23.70 22.64
CA ASN A 534 -25.07 23.98 21.20
C ASN A 534 -25.94 25.21 20.93
N GLU A 535 -25.34 26.34 20.56
CA GLU A 535 -26.06 27.47 19.95
C GLU A 535 -26.21 27.20 18.45
N TYR A 536 -27.41 26.78 18.03
CA TYR A 536 -27.78 26.65 16.62
C TYR A 536 -28.42 27.95 16.15
N GLU A 537 -27.72 28.73 15.32
CA GLU A 537 -28.40 29.72 14.47
C GLU A 537 -29.05 28.98 13.29
N ASP A 538 -30.39 28.92 13.32
CA ASP A 538 -31.35 28.53 12.28
C ASP A 538 -30.81 27.71 11.09
N GLN A 539 -31.13 26.40 11.03
CA GLN A 539 -31.50 25.79 9.75
C GLN A 539 -32.14 24.38 9.79
N ILE A 540 -33.16 24.30 8.94
CA ILE A 540 -33.87 23.19 8.28
C ILE A 540 -33.08 21.86 8.23
N ARG A 541 -33.71 20.77 8.71
CA ARG A 541 -33.27 19.38 8.47
C ARG A 541 -33.24 19.08 6.96
N ILE A 542 -32.04 19.02 6.37
CA ILE A 542 -31.78 18.48 5.04
C ILE A 542 -31.05 17.13 5.18
N GLU A 543 -31.24 16.25 4.19
CA GLU A 543 -30.78 14.85 4.12
C GLU A 543 -29.30 14.67 4.52
N SER A 544 -29.02 13.72 5.42
CA SER A 544 -27.66 13.41 5.87
C SER A 544 -26.80 12.84 4.76
N ILE A 545 -25.53 13.24 4.72
CA ILE A 545 -24.56 12.71 3.76
C ILE A 545 -24.42 11.19 3.95
N THR A 546 -24.55 10.43 2.86
CA THR A 546 -24.55 8.96 2.91
C THR A 546 -23.16 8.39 3.24
N LYS A 547 -23.10 7.32 4.04
CA LYS A 547 -21.86 6.59 4.33
C LYS A 547 -21.21 6.07 3.03
N GLY A 548 -19.88 6.14 2.95
CA GLY A 548 -19.10 5.83 1.74
C GLY A 548 -18.99 6.99 0.74
N SER A 549 -19.58 8.15 1.05
CA SER A 549 -19.35 9.39 0.30
C SER A 549 -17.99 9.99 0.66
N LEU A 550 -17.44 10.76 -0.26
CA LEU A 550 -16.25 11.57 -0.02
C LEU A 550 -16.66 13.04 0.06
N VAL A 551 -16.34 13.69 1.17
CA VAL A 551 -16.60 15.12 1.42
C VAL A 551 -15.33 15.91 1.24
N SER A 552 -15.41 17.05 0.56
CA SER A 552 -14.34 18.05 0.48
C SER A 552 -14.71 19.22 1.38
N ILE A 553 -13.83 19.55 2.34
CA ILE A 553 -14.08 20.61 3.32
C ILE A 553 -12.92 21.60 3.38
N CYS A 554 -13.25 22.85 3.68
CA CYS A 554 -12.31 23.85 4.17
C CYS A 554 -12.55 23.97 5.68
N TYR A 555 -11.49 23.94 6.49
CA TYR A 555 -11.64 24.10 7.94
C TYR A 555 -10.53 24.94 8.58
N SER A 556 -10.83 25.46 9.76
CA SER A 556 -9.87 26.15 10.62
C SER A 556 -10.24 25.88 12.07
N VAL A 557 -9.24 25.61 12.89
CA VAL A 557 -9.37 25.29 14.31
C VAL A 557 -8.66 26.36 15.10
N TYR A 558 -9.39 27.01 16.00
CA TYR A 558 -8.90 28.07 16.86
C TYR A 558 -8.93 27.64 18.32
N LEU A 559 -7.95 28.11 19.10
CA LEU A 559 -7.98 28.06 20.56
C LEU A 559 -8.73 29.29 21.07
N ASP A 560 -9.72 29.10 21.95
CA ASP A 560 -10.36 30.20 22.67
C ASP A 560 -9.83 30.25 24.11
N VAL A 561 -9.27 31.41 24.49
CA VAL A 561 -8.75 31.68 25.84
C VAL A 561 -9.73 32.62 26.53
N ASP A 562 -10.28 32.19 27.66
CA ASP A 562 -11.30 32.92 28.40
C ASP A 562 -10.79 34.31 28.83
N ALA A 563 -11.68 35.30 28.75
CA ALA A 563 -11.36 36.71 29.03
C ALA A 563 -10.94 36.93 30.50
N ASP A 564 -11.45 36.09 31.41
CA ASP A 564 -11.17 36.15 32.85
C ASP A 564 -9.72 35.77 33.21
N PHE A 565 -9.00 35.08 32.31
CA PHE A 565 -7.64 34.59 32.53
C PHE A 565 -6.58 35.22 31.60
N SER A 566 -7.01 36.10 30.70
CA SER A 566 -6.10 36.85 29.83
C SER A 566 -5.39 37.97 30.60
N SER A 567 -4.07 38.06 30.50
CA SER A 567 -3.24 39.13 31.11
C SER A 567 -3.71 40.54 30.75
N ASP A 568 -4.44 40.67 29.64
CA ASP A 568 -4.91 41.94 29.09
C ASP A 568 -6.43 42.11 29.22
N GLY A 569 -7.14 41.19 29.88
CA GLY A 569 -8.60 41.20 30.05
C GLY A 569 -9.40 41.06 28.74
N LYS A 570 -8.77 40.56 27.67
CA LYS A 570 -9.39 40.37 26.34
C LYS A 570 -9.29 38.90 25.92
N ALA A 571 -10.42 38.34 25.49
CA ALA A 571 -10.46 37.04 24.83
C ALA A 571 -9.51 37.05 23.61
N LYS A 572 -8.60 36.07 23.55
CA LYS A 572 -7.65 35.89 22.45
C LYS A 572 -8.01 34.60 21.72
N LYS A 573 -8.22 34.71 20.40
CA LYS A 573 -8.40 33.57 19.50
C LYS A 573 -7.10 33.31 18.73
N GLU A 574 -6.62 32.08 18.77
CA GLU A 574 -5.37 31.69 18.11
C GLU A 574 -5.58 30.55 17.12
N LEU A 575 -5.06 30.69 15.90
CA LEU A 575 -5.17 29.65 14.86
C LEU A 575 -4.19 28.50 15.12
N ILE A 576 -4.73 27.29 15.26
CA ILE A 576 -3.97 26.07 15.57
C ILE A 576 -3.70 25.28 14.29
N GLU A 577 -4.75 25.00 13.51
CA GLU A 577 -4.68 24.20 12.30
C GLU A 577 -5.71 24.73 11.30
N SER A 578 -5.34 24.88 10.04
CA SER A 578 -6.27 25.24 8.96
C SER A 578 -5.91 24.50 7.69
N ASN A 579 -6.93 24.16 6.90
CA ASN A 579 -6.75 23.62 5.58
C ASN A 579 -7.80 24.22 4.62
N GLU A 580 -7.34 24.66 3.44
CA GLU A 580 -8.20 25.26 2.42
C GLU A 580 -9.07 24.21 1.72
N GLU A 581 -8.53 23.01 1.50
CA GLU A 581 -9.26 21.92 0.86
C GLU A 581 -8.69 20.56 1.28
N ILE A 582 -9.50 19.76 1.99
CA ILE A 582 -9.16 18.39 2.33
C ILE A 582 -10.35 17.46 2.13
N GLU A 583 -10.07 16.25 1.64
CA GLU A 583 -11.10 15.23 1.40
C GLU A 583 -11.14 14.17 2.51
N PHE A 584 -12.33 13.86 3.01
CA PHE A 584 -12.56 12.79 3.98
C PHE A 584 -13.64 11.82 3.52
N GLU A 585 -13.47 10.55 3.88
CA GLU A 585 -14.49 9.52 3.66
C GLU A 585 -15.45 9.49 4.85
N VAL A 586 -16.75 9.51 4.58
CA VAL A 586 -17.79 9.52 5.61
C VAL A 586 -18.18 8.10 6.00
N GLY A 587 -18.23 7.83 7.30
CA GLY A 587 -18.75 6.59 7.87
C GLY A 587 -17.72 5.53 8.23
N ASN A 588 -16.41 5.80 8.03
CA ASN A 588 -15.31 4.92 8.40
C ASN A 588 -14.33 5.52 9.44
N GLY A 589 -14.69 6.66 10.05
CA GLY A 589 -13.87 7.32 11.06
C GLY A 589 -12.61 7.96 10.51
N SER A 590 -12.63 8.43 9.26
CA SER A 590 -11.46 9.07 8.63
C SER A 590 -11.17 10.49 9.12
N MET A 591 -12.11 11.09 9.87
CA MET A 591 -12.02 12.43 10.43
C MET A 591 -12.39 12.44 11.92
N ASN A 592 -12.09 13.54 12.60
CA ASN A 592 -12.48 13.74 14.00
C ASN A 592 -14.00 13.52 14.17
N PRO A 593 -14.46 12.76 15.18
CA PRO A 593 -15.89 12.44 15.34
C PRO A 593 -16.82 13.65 15.45
N HIS A 594 -16.39 14.72 16.15
CA HIS A 594 -17.18 15.94 16.26
C HIS A 594 -17.29 16.66 14.91
N LEU A 595 -16.19 16.70 14.15
CA LEU A 595 -16.17 17.26 12.80
C LEU A 595 -17.06 16.45 11.84
N GLU A 596 -17.04 15.12 11.91
CA GLU A 596 -17.89 14.26 11.07
C GLU A 596 -19.38 14.48 11.35
N SER A 597 -19.76 14.59 12.62
CA SER A 597 -21.14 14.85 13.04
C SER A 597 -21.70 16.15 12.46
N VAL A 598 -20.88 17.20 12.41
CA VAL A 598 -21.27 18.50 11.84
C VAL A 598 -21.29 18.46 10.32
N VAL A 599 -20.22 17.96 9.69
CA VAL A 599 -20.08 17.94 8.22
C VAL A 599 -21.19 17.13 7.56
N THR A 600 -21.64 16.04 8.17
CA THR A 600 -22.73 15.20 7.63
C THR A 600 -24.10 15.86 7.62
N GLN A 601 -24.27 16.98 8.32
CA GLN A 601 -25.50 17.78 8.37
C GLN A 601 -25.46 19.00 7.44
N LEU A 602 -24.30 19.32 6.85
CA LEU A 602 -24.13 20.48 5.96
C LEU A 602 -24.51 20.17 4.52
N ALA A 603 -25.05 21.18 3.83
CA ALA A 603 -25.19 21.25 2.40
C ALA A 603 -23.98 21.95 1.75
N VAL A 604 -23.69 21.63 0.49
CA VAL A 604 -22.56 22.21 -0.24
C VAL A 604 -22.67 23.74 -0.27
N GLY A 605 -21.60 24.42 0.16
CA GLY A 605 -21.51 25.87 0.31
C GLY A 605 -21.84 26.39 1.71
N GLN A 606 -22.48 25.59 2.56
CA GLN A 606 -22.77 25.97 3.96
C GLN A 606 -21.50 25.99 4.81
N TYR A 607 -21.57 26.81 5.87
CA TYR A 607 -20.53 27.01 6.86
C TYR A 607 -21.11 26.74 8.25
N ALA A 608 -20.34 26.08 9.11
CA ALA A 608 -20.68 25.87 10.52
C ALA A 608 -19.50 26.25 11.41
N ARG A 609 -19.86 26.67 12.63
CA ARG A 609 -18.93 26.93 13.72
C ARG A 609 -19.41 26.16 14.94
N PHE A 610 -18.50 25.47 15.63
CA PHE A 610 -18.82 24.76 16.86
C PHE A 610 -17.63 24.72 17.81
N LEU A 611 -17.91 24.53 19.10
CA LEU A 611 -16.90 24.36 20.14
C LEU A 611 -16.76 22.87 20.49
N SER A 612 -15.54 22.46 20.84
CA SER A 612 -15.23 21.11 21.31
C SER A 612 -14.18 21.19 22.41
N ASP A 613 -14.13 20.17 23.26
CA ASP A 613 -13.14 20.08 24.33
C ASP A 613 -11.71 20.05 23.77
N ALA A 614 -10.75 20.47 24.59
CA ALA A 614 -9.35 20.46 24.21
C ALA A 614 -8.86 19.02 23.96
N PRO A 615 -8.17 18.74 22.83
CA PRO A 615 -7.48 17.48 22.64
C PRO A 615 -6.34 17.37 23.66
N ALA A 616 -5.77 16.17 23.81
CA ALA A 616 -4.60 15.96 24.65
C ALA A 616 -3.49 16.99 24.36
N GLU A 617 -2.82 17.48 25.41
CA GLU A 617 -1.77 18.51 25.35
C GLU A 617 -0.78 18.28 24.21
N ASP A 618 -0.31 17.05 24.06
CA ASP A 618 0.68 16.69 23.04
C ASP A 618 0.16 16.94 21.61
N LEU A 619 -1.12 16.64 21.32
CA LEU A 619 -1.72 16.85 20.00
C LEU A 619 -1.85 18.34 19.69
N PHE A 620 -2.19 19.15 20.70
CA PHE A 620 -2.21 20.60 20.57
C PHE A 620 -0.83 21.16 20.22
N VAL A 621 0.20 20.82 21.01
CA VAL A 621 1.57 21.32 20.77
C VAL A 621 2.09 20.85 19.40
N THR A 622 1.68 19.65 18.96
CA THR A 622 2.04 19.12 17.63
C THR A 622 1.41 19.95 16.49
N ALA A 623 0.14 20.34 16.64
CA ALA A 623 -0.63 21.04 15.60
C ALA A 623 -0.31 22.54 15.53
N ALA A 624 -0.12 23.20 16.67
CA ALA A 624 0.00 24.65 16.79
C ALA A 624 0.98 25.28 15.78
N THR A 625 0.55 26.35 15.11
CA THR A 625 1.35 27.05 14.09
C THR A 625 2.50 27.89 14.66
N GLY A 626 2.42 28.29 15.94
CA GLY A 626 3.43 29.11 16.62
C GLY A 626 4.60 28.33 17.22
N THR A 627 5.79 28.94 17.23
CA THR A 627 7.05 28.30 17.66
C THR A 627 7.39 28.48 19.15
N GLN A 628 6.68 29.32 19.90
CA GLN A 628 7.21 29.82 21.17
C GLN A 628 6.17 30.20 22.23
N ARG A 629 5.17 29.37 22.51
CA ARG A 629 4.22 29.68 23.60
C ARG A 629 4.01 28.57 24.61
N ASP A 630 3.98 29.04 25.84
CA ASP A 630 4.09 28.32 27.09
C ASP A 630 2.89 27.41 27.34
N ARG A 631 3.19 26.29 27.98
CA ARG A 631 2.23 25.43 28.70
C ARG A 631 1.25 26.21 29.60
N SER A 632 1.54 27.48 29.93
CA SER A 632 0.68 28.34 30.73
C SER A 632 -0.68 28.65 30.09
N LEU A 633 -0.83 28.55 28.76
CA LEU A 633 -2.15 28.74 28.14
C LEU A 633 -3.05 27.50 28.29
N LEU A 634 -2.48 26.33 28.57
CA LEU A 634 -3.22 25.06 28.70
C LEU A 634 -3.97 24.93 30.03
N SER A 635 -3.53 25.63 31.09
CA SER A 635 -4.26 25.68 32.36
C SER A 635 -5.54 26.52 32.27
N ASP A 636 -5.64 27.37 31.25
CA ASP A 636 -6.63 28.47 31.16
C ASP A 636 -7.54 28.35 29.91
N ILE A 637 -7.63 27.14 29.31
CA ILE A 637 -8.38 26.90 28.05
C ILE A 637 -9.89 26.85 28.28
N ALA A 638 -10.66 27.58 27.46
CA ALA A 638 -12.12 27.51 27.41
C ALA A 638 -12.65 26.43 26.44
N GLY A 639 -11.93 26.16 25.34
CA GLY A 639 -12.27 25.14 24.34
C GLY A 639 -11.61 25.39 22.97
N PHE A 640 -11.90 24.51 22.01
CA PHE A 640 -11.46 24.63 20.61
C PHE A 640 -12.65 25.03 19.74
N GLU A 641 -12.50 26.12 18.99
CA GLU A 641 -13.49 26.57 18.01
C GLU A 641 -13.14 26.02 16.63
N TYR A 642 -14.02 25.18 16.09
CA TYR A 642 -13.94 24.68 14.73
C TYR A 642 -14.79 25.55 13.82
N CYS A 643 -14.20 25.98 12.71
CA CYS A 643 -14.86 26.68 11.62
C CYS A 643 -14.75 25.79 10.39
N VAL A 644 -15.87 25.32 9.82
CA VAL A 644 -15.87 24.37 8.69
C VAL A 644 -16.83 24.83 7.60
N ARG A 645 -16.41 24.70 6.34
CA ARG A 645 -17.23 24.92 5.14
C ARG A 645 -17.22 23.66 4.28
N LEU A 646 -18.39 23.19 3.88
CA LEU A 646 -18.51 22.06 2.96
C LEU A 646 -18.35 22.57 1.51
N LEU A 647 -17.29 22.13 0.83
CA LEU A 647 -16.96 22.54 -0.54
C LEU A 647 -17.61 21.64 -1.60
N GLY A 648 -17.74 20.34 -1.30
CA GLY A 648 -18.34 19.39 -2.23
C GLY A 648 -18.56 18.01 -1.62
N VAL A 649 -19.45 17.23 -2.24
CA VAL A 649 -19.73 15.84 -1.87
C VAL A 649 -19.71 14.98 -3.13
N LYS A 650 -18.88 13.93 -3.12
CA LYS A 650 -18.91 12.86 -4.13
C LYS A 650 -19.62 11.66 -3.49
N GLY A 651 -20.73 11.24 -4.09
CA GLY A 651 -21.50 10.09 -3.61
C GLY A 651 -20.67 8.78 -3.62
N PRO A 652 -21.17 7.72 -2.97
CA PRO A 652 -20.48 6.44 -2.92
C PRO A 652 -20.18 5.93 -4.33
N THR A 653 -18.96 5.44 -4.52
CA THR A 653 -18.54 4.87 -5.81
C THR A 653 -19.19 3.51 -5.98
N GLU A 654 -20.32 3.45 -6.67
CA GLU A 654 -20.98 2.19 -6.98
C GLU A 654 -20.17 1.42 -8.03
N LYS A 655 -19.82 0.16 -7.73
CA LYS A 655 -19.32 -0.76 -8.75
C LYS A 655 -20.46 -1.00 -9.73
N GLN A 656 -20.24 -0.71 -11.01
CA GLN A 656 -21.16 -1.08 -12.07
C GLN A 656 -21.09 -2.60 -12.25
N ILE A 657 -21.89 -3.33 -11.48
CA ILE A 657 -22.01 -4.78 -11.62
C ILE A 657 -22.93 -5.04 -12.81
N GLU A 658 -22.41 -5.69 -13.85
CA GLU A 658 -23.22 -6.16 -14.98
C GLU A 658 -24.15 -7.28 -14.49
N ALA A 659 -25.39 -6.93 -14.19
CA ALA A 659 -26.41 -7.91 -13.80
C ALA A 659 -27.01 -8.58 -15.06
N ASP A 660 -27.12 -9.91 -15.04
CA ASP A 660 -27.76 -10.70 -16.10
C ASP A 660 -29.28 -10.45 -16.15
N PHE A 661 -29.70 -9.42 -16.90
CA PHE A 661 -31.11 -9.00 -16.99
C PHE A 661 -32.01 -10.02 -17.73
N PHE A 662 -31.45 -10.83 -18.65
CA PHE A 662 -32.22 -11.84 -19.39
C PHE A 662 -31.63 -13.23 -19.22
N LYS A 663 -32.50 -14.24 -19.10
CA LYS A 663 -32.14 -15.67 -19.14
C LYS A 663 -32.91 -16.37 -20.26
N PRO A 664 -32.24 -16.88 -21.32
CA PRO A 664 -30.82 -16.73 -21.62
C PRO A 664 -30.43 -15.27 -21.96
N SER A 665 -29.13 -14.94 -21.91
CA SER A 665 -28.64 -13.57 -22.17
C SER A 665 -29.08 -13.04 -23.55
N LEU A 666 -29.21 -11.72 -23.68
CA LEU A 666 -29.73 -11.11 -24.91
C LEU A 666 -28.88 -11.44 -26.14
N SER A 667 -27.55 -11.47 -25.98
CA SER A 667 -26.62 -11.90 -27.04
C SER A 667 -26.86 -13.34 -27.47
N ARG A 668 -27.20 -14.23 -26.52
CA ARG A 668 -27.51 -15.63 -26.83
C ARG A 668 -28.87 -15.75 -27.53
N GLN A 669 -29.88 -14.98 -27.11
CA GLN A 669 -31.18 -14.97 -27.79
C GLN A 669 -31.05 -14.51 -29.26
N ARG A 670 -30.26 -13.46 -29.54
CA ARG A 670 -29.98 -13.01 -30.92
C ARG A 670 -29.36 -14.11 -31.76
N LEU A 671 -28.36 -14.79 -31.19
CA LEU A 671 -27.70 -15.91 -31.83
C LEU A 671 -28.69 -17.04 -32.16
N GLU A 672 -29.52 -17.45 -31.19
CA GLU A 672 -30.54 -18.49 -31.39
C GLU A 672 -31.57 -18.10 -32.48
N TYR A 673 -31.98 -16.83 -32.52
CA TYR A 673 -32.87 -16.29 -33.55
C TYR A 673 -32.29 -16.44 -34.96
N VAL A 674 -31.00 -16.12 -35.12
CA VAL A 674 -30.28 -16.17 -36.40
C VAL A 674 -30.06 -17.62 -36.82
N LEU A 675 -29.62 -18.48 -35.90
CA LEU A 675 -29.43 -19.91 -36.16
C LEU A 675 -30.72 -20.59 -36.66
N LYS A 676 -31.88 -20.21 -36.12
CA LYS A 676 -33.18 -20.68 -36.61
C LYS A 676 -33.42 -20.33 -38.08
N HIS A 677 -33.20 -19.07 -38.47
CA HIS A 677 -33.38 -18.61 -39.85
C HIS A 677 -32.39 -19.25 -40.83
N ILE A 678 -31.16 -19.51 -40.38
CA ILE A 678 -30.14 -20.19 -41.19
C ILE A 678 -30.58 -21.64 -41.46
N LYS A 679 -31.08 -22.35 -40.45
CA LYS A 679 -31.59 -23.73 -40.62
C LYS A 679 -32.79 -23.80 -41.57
N GLU A 680 -33.69 -22.83 -41.53
CA GLU A 680 -34.89 -22.79 -42.37
C GLU A 680 -34.60 -22.44 -43.86
N SER A 681 -33.47 -21.83 -44.18
CA SER A 681 -33.21 -21.22 -45.50
C SER A 681 -32.38 -22.06 -46.47
N SER A 682 -31.91 -23.26 -46.09
CA SER A 682 -31.13 -24.19 -46.95
C SER A 682 -30.08 -23.48 -47.82
N ALA A 683 -29.18 -22.72 -47.18
CA ALA A 683 -28.15 -21.93 -47.84
C ALA A 683 -26.80 -22.66 -47.97
N SER A 684 -25.98 -22.21 -48.93
CA SER A 684 -24.61 -22.68 -49.18
C SER A 684 -23.53 -21.68 -48.71
N THR A 685 -23.78 -20.37 -48.80
CA THR A 685 -22.83 -19.32 -48.40
C THR A 685 -23.38 -18.41 -47.30
N LEU A 686 -22.55 -18.09 -46.31
CA LEU A 686 -22.89 -17.13 -45.25
C LEU A 686 -21.78 -16.10 -45.07
N VAL A 687 -22.15 -14.82 -44.95
CA VAL A 687 -21.25 -13.73 -44.56
C VAL A 687 -21.75 -13.08 -43.28
N ASP A 688 -20.89 -13.02 -42.27
CA ASP A 688 -21.13 -12.32 -41.02
C ASP A 688 -20.40 -10.97 -41.03
N PHE A 689 -21.15 -9.89 -41.24
CA PHE A 689 -20.70 -8.51 -41.26
C PHE A 689 -20.58 -8.00 -39.82
N GLY A 690 -19.36 -7.74 -39.37
CA GLY A 690 -19.04 -7.41 -37.98
C GLY A 690 -19.00 -8.65 -37.08
N CYS A 691 -18.24 -9.68 -37.48
CA CYS A 691 -18.24 -10.97 -36.78
C CYS A 691 -17.59 -10.92 -35.38
N GLY A 692 -16.87 -9.86 -35.03
CA GLY A 692 -16.21 -9.65 -33.75
C GLY A 692 -15.33 -10.83 -33.36
N SER A 693 -15.57 -11.41 -32.18
CA SER A 693 -14.86 -12.60 -31.67
C SER A 693 -15.34 -13.94 -32.28
N GLY A 694 -16.17 -13.90 -33.31
CA GLY A 694 -16.64 -15.07 -34.05
C GLY A 694 -17.65 -15.93 -33.29
N SER A 695 -18.46 -15.33 -32.41
CA SER A 695 -19.43 -16.07 -31.59
C SER A 695 -20.49 -16.79 -32.42
N LEU A 696 -21.07 -16.11 -33.42
CA LEU A 696 -22.01 -16.71 -34.38
C LEU A 696 -21.36 -17.83 -35.18
N LEU A 697 -20.19 -17.54 -35.76
CA LEU A 697 -19.45 -18.50 -36.59
C LEU A 697 -19.11 -19.76 -35.80
N ALA A 698 -18.63 -19.61 -34.57
CA ALA A 698 -18.31 -20.74 -33.70
C ALA A 698 -19.54 -21.54 -33.27
N SER A 699 -20.69 -20.91 -33.07
CA SER A 699 -21.93 -21.61 -32.72
C SER A 699 -22.58 -22.29 -33.92
N LEU A 700 -22.38 -21.80 -35.14
CA LEU A 700 -22.79 -22.50 -36.36
C LEU A 700 -22.12 -23.86 -36.51
N LEU A 701 -20.89 -24.02 -36.01
CA LEU A 701 -20.14 -25.28 -36.03
C LEU A 701 -20.70 -26.33 -35.06
N ASP A 702 -21.49 -25.94 -34.07
CA ASP A 702 -22.07 -26.87 -33.08
C ASP A 702 -23.32 -27.59 -33.61
N TYR A 703 -23.86 -27.15 -34.76
CA TYR A 703 -25.08 -27.70 -35.34
C TYR A 703 -24.86 -28.16 -36.77
N PRO A 704 -25.54 -29.24 -37.22
CA PRO A 704 -25.53 -29.60 -38.62
C PRO A 704 -26.19 -28.49 -39.46
N THR A 705 -25.48 -28.01 -40.48
CA THR A 705 -25.96 -26.98 -41.42
C THR A 705 -25.70 -27.39 -42.87
N SER A 706 -26.47 -26.83 -43.81
CA SER A 706 -26.25 -27.00 -45.26
C SER A 706 -25.16 -26.09 -45.82
N LEU A 707 -24.57 -25.23 -44.98
CA LEU A 707 -23.55 -24.26 -45.37
C LEU A 707 -22.29 -24.99 -45.85
N GLN A 708 -21.69 -24.46 -46.92
CA GLN A 708 -20.43 -24.93 -47.50
C GLN A 708 -19.31 -23.91 -47.28
N THR A 709 -19.62 -22.61 -47.35
CA THR A 709 -18.63 -21.54 -47.18
C THR A 709 -19.15 -20.49 -46.22
N ILE A 710 -18.31 -20.14 -45.24
CA ILE A 710 -18.60 -19.10 -44.24
C ILE A 710 -17.51 -18.04 -44.31
N ALA A 711 -17.90 -16.77 -44.31
CA ALA A 711 -16.98 -15.64 -44.20
C ALA A 711 -17.34 -14.77 -42.99
N GLY A 712 -16.35 -14.38 -42.20
CA GLY A 712 -16.47 -13.31 -41.20
C GLY A 712 -15.72 -12.07 -41.69
N VAL A 713 -16.33 -10.90 -41.54
CA VAL A 713 -15.71 -9.61 -41.89
C VAL A 713 -15.73 -8.73 -40.65
N ASP A 714 -14.59 -8.17 -40.25
CA ASP A 714 -14.51 -7.19 -39.17
C ASP A 714 -13.35 -6.21 -39.39
N ILE A 715 -13.40 -5.03 -38.78
CA ILE A 715 -12.29 -4.08 -38.75
C ILE A 715 -11.35 -4.32 -37.57
N SER A 716 -11.82 -5.01 -36.51
CA SER A 716 -11.06 -5.29 -35.30
C SER A 716 -10.11 -6.48 -35.49
N GLN A 717 -8.81 -6.19 -35.65
CA GLN A 717 -7.79 -7.23 -35.71
C GLN A 717 -7.78 -8.12 -34.45
N GLU A 718 -7.99 -7.54 -33.26
CA GLU A 718 -8.10 -8.30 -32.02
C GLU A 718 -9.33 -9.22 -32.00
N GLY A 719 -10.48 -8.73 -32.47
CA GLY A 719 -11.69 -9.52 -32.64
C GLY A 719 -11.45 -10.73 -33.55
N LEU A 720 -10.89 -10.48 -34.73
CA LEU A 720 -10.55 -11.51 -35.72
C LEU A 720 -9.53 -12.51 -35.18
N ALA A 721 -8.53 -12.08 -34.42
CA ALA A 721 -7.57 -12.97 -33.77
C ALA A 721 -8.25 -13.91 -32.75
N ARG A 722 -9.18 -13.37 -31.94
CA ARG A 722 -10.01 -14.20 -31.02
C ARG A 722 -10.92 -15.16 -31.80
N ALA A 723 -11.53 -14.70 -32.90
CA ALA A 723 -12.36 -15.52 -33.77
C ALA A 723 -11.57 -16.68 -34.39
N ALA A 724 -10.38 -16.41 -34.94
CA ALA A 724 -9.51 -17.42 -35.52
C ALA A 724 -9.12 -18.51 -34.50
N LYS A 725 -8.70 -18.11 -33.29
CA LYS A 725 -8.38 -19.05 -32.20
C LYS A 725 -9.59 -19.92 -31.84
N ARG A 726 -10.77 -19.32 -31.71
CA ARG A 726 -12.02 -20.03 -31.37
C ARG A 726 -12.46 -21.02 -32.46
N LEU A 727 -12.40 -20.61 -33.73
CA LEU A 727 -12.76 -21.44 -34.88
C LEU A 727 -11.77 -22.60 -35.05
N HIS A 728 -10.48 -22.34 -34.95
CA HIS A 728 -9.44 -23.36 -35.05
C HIS A 728 -9.64 -24.49 -34.01
N SER A 729 -9.91 -24.13 -32.75
CA SER A 729 -10.20 -25.10 -31.68
C SER A 729 -11.42 -25.99 -31.98
N LYS A 730 -12.46 -25.45 -32.59
CA LYS A 730 -13.69 -26.19 -32.91
C LYS A 730 -13.56 -27.08 -34.15
N LEU A 731 -12.88 -26.61 -35.20
CA LEU A 731 -12.73 -27.36 -36.44
C LEU A 731 -11.86 -28.62 -36.29
N ASN A 732 -10.95 -28.63 -35.30
CA ASN A 732 -10.15 -29.80 -34.97
C ASN A 732 -10.98 -30.96 -34.35
N LYS A 733 -12.20 -30.69 -33.86
CA LYS A 733 -13.07 -31.69 -33.21
C LYS A 733 -13.99 -32.45 -34.17
N GLY A 734 -13.97 -32.13 -35.47
CA GLY A 734 -14.52 -32.92 -36.57
C GLY A 734 -16.04 -33.12 -36.58
N ALA A 735 -16.76 -32.38 -37.44
CA ALA A 735 -17.97 -32.79 -38.18
C ALA A 735 -18.67 -31.56 -38.78
N CYS A 736 -18.27 -31.13 -39.99
CA CYS A 736 -19.04 -30.12 -40.73
C CYS A 736 -19.03 -30.42 -42.23
N ASN A 737 -20.15 -30.17 -42.92
CA ASN A 737 -20.24 -30.17 -44.39
C ASN A 737 -19.53 -28.96 -45.04
N LEU A 738 -18.78 -28.19 -44.25
CA LEU A 738 -18.08 -26.99 -44.66
C LEU A 738 -16.86 -27.32 -45.52
N LYS A 739 -16.73 -26.59 -46.62
CA LYS A 739 -15.58 -26.60 -47.52
C LYS A 739 -14.55 -25.56 -47.10
N SER A 740 -14.99 -24.38 -46.67
CA SER A 740 -14.10 -23.29 -46.26
C SER A 740 -14.70 -22.34 -45.22
N ILE A 741 -13.84 -21.76 -44.39
CA ILE A 741 -14.15 -20.63 -43.51
C ILE A 741 -13.05 -19.59 -43.65
N ILE A 742 -13.42 -18.33 -43.91
CA ILE A 742 -12.47 -17.24 -44.15
C ILE A 742 -12.78 -16.06 -43.24
N LEU A 743 -11.76 -15.49 -42.62
CA LEU A 743 -11.86 -14.26 -41.85
C LEU A 743 -11.14 -13.13 -42.59
N TYR A 744 -11.88 -12.06 -42.83
CA TYR A 744 -11.45 -10.88 -43.55
C TYR A 744 -11.34 -9.69 -42.60
N GLU A 745 -10.18 -9.03 -42.60
CA GLU A 745 -10.04 -7.68 -42.09
C GLU A 745 -10.51 -6.69 -43.15
N GLY A 746 -11.57 -5.94 -42.83
CA GLY A 746 -12.17 -5.03 -43.79
C GLY A 746 -13.37 -4.26 -43.25
N SER A 747 -13.57 -3.04 -43.77
CA SER A 747 -14.75 -2.24 -43.46
C SER A 747 -15.95 -2.72 -44.27
N ILE A 748 -17.04 -3.07 -43.59
CA ILE A 748 -18.31 -3.49 -44.19
C ILE A 748 -19.00 -2.39 -45.04
N LEU A 749 -18.48 -1.17 -45.02
CA LEU A 749 -18.88 -0.06 -45.90
C LEU A 749 -18.29 -0.20 -47.31
N LYS A 750 -17.22 -0.98 -47.48
CA LYS A 750 -16.56 -1.21 -48.75
C LYS A 750 -17.07 -2.51 -49.37
N PHE A 751 -17.17 -2.54 -50.69
CA PHE A 751 -17.51 -3.77 -51.41
C PHE A 751 -16.25 -4.60 -51.67
N ASP A 752 -16.35 -5.91 -51.45
CA ASP A 752 -15.33 -6.88 -51.83
C ASP A 752 -15.92 -7.90 -52.79
N SER A 753 -15.33 -7.97 -53.99
CA SER A 753 -15.80 -8.83 -55.09
C SER A 753 -15.83 -10.33 -54.74
N ARG A 754 -15.05 -10.79 -53.75
CA ARG A 754 -15.05 -12.20 -53.31
C ARG A 754 -16.32 -12.61 -52.57
N LEU A 755 -17.14 -11.65 -52.14
CA LEU A 755 -18.33 -11.88 -51.31
C LEU A 755 -19.63 -11.48 -52.04
N HIS A 756 -19.68 -11.57 -53.36
CA HIS A 756 -20.89 -11.28 -54.15
C HIS A 756 -21.89 -12.44 -54.16
N ASP A 757 -23.17 -12.13 -54.42
CA ASP A 757 -24.30 -13.08 -54.54
C ASP A 757 -24.38 -14.14 -53.43
N ILE A 758 -24.24 -13.67 -52.18
CA ILE A 758 -24.27 -14.52 -50.98
C ILE A 758 -25.69 -15.04 -50.69
N ASP A 759 -25.82 -16.23 -50.11
CA ASP A 759 -27.14 -16.75 -49.73
C ASP A 759 -27.65 -16.07 -48.46
N ILE A 760 -26.82 -16.00 -47.41
CA ILE A 760 -27.16 -15.38 -46.13
C ILE A 760 -26.13 -14.31 -45.75
N GLY A 761 -26.61 -13.12 -45.41
CA GLY A 761 -25.84 -12.10 -44.71
C GLY A 761 -26.37 -11.93 -43.28
N THR A 762 -25.47 -11.82 -42.30
CA THR A 762 -25.80 -11.44 -40.92
C THR A 762 -25.07 -10.16 -40.54
N CYS A 763 -25.73 -9.28 -39.79
CA CYS A 763 -25.15 -8.03 -39.28
C CYS A 763 -25.80 -7.75 -37.92
N LEU A 764 -25.21 -8.29 -36.85
CA LEU A 764 -25.83 -8.36 -35.53
C LEU A 764 -25.21 -7.35 -34.57
N GLU A 765 -25.96 -6.30 -34.22
CA GLU A 765 -25.49 -5.23 -33.33
C GLU A 765 -24.19 -4.56 -33.83
N VAL A 766 -24.22 -4.08 -35.08
CA VAL A 766 -23.04 -3.50 -35.75
C VAL A 766 -23.33 -2.11 -36.29
N ILE A 767 -24.54 -1.89 -36.82
CA ILE A 767 -24.88 -0.63 -37.47
C ILE A 767 -24.90 0.55 -36.51
N GLU A 768 -25.11 0.33 -35.21
CA GLU A 768 -25.05 1.36 -34.16
C GLU A 768 -23.64 1.81 -33.79
N HIS A 769 -22.60 1.07 -34.20
CA HIS A 769 -21.19 1.40 -33.95
C HIS A 769 -20.58 2.29 -35.03
N MET A 770 -21.37 2.70 -36.03
CA MET A 770 -20.98 3.61 -37.11
C MET A 770 -21.94 4.80 -37.17
N GLU A 771 -21.56 5.86 -37.87
CA GLU A 771 -22.44 7.03 -38.02
C GLU A 771 -23.74 6.66 -38.77
N GLU A 772 -24.84 7.37 -38.51
CA GLU A 772 -26.16 7.03 -39.07
C GLU A 772 -26.16 7.01 -40.61
N GLU A 773 -25.39 7.91 -41.23
CA GLU A 773 -25.17 7.94 -42.68
C GLU A 773 -24.40 6.72 -43.19
N GLN A 774 -23.45 6.23 -42.41
CA GLN A 774 -22.67 5.02 -42.72
C GLN A 774 -23.55 3.78 -42.62
N ALA A 775 -24.46 3.70 -41.64
CA ALA A 775 -25.46 2.62 -41.57
C ALA A 775 -26.37 2.61 -42.82
N CYS A 776 -26.75 3.79 -43.32
CA CYS A 776 -27.48 3.91 -44.58
C CYS A 776 -26.62 3.47 -45.79
N GLN A 777 -25.34 3.82 -45.81
CA GLN A 777 -24.40 3.41 -46.86
C GLN A 777 -24.16 1.90 -46.86
N PHE A 778 -23.98 1.30 -45.68
CA PHE A 778 -23.93 -0.16 -45.50
C PHE A 778 -25.15 -0.83 -46.12
N GLY A 779 -26.35 -0.40 -45.73
CA GLY A 779 -27.60 -0.98 -46.25
C GLY A 779 -27.72 -0.91 -47.77
N LYS A 780 -27.32 0.21 -48.38
CA LYS A 780 -27.26 0.35 -49.85
C LYS A 780 -26.24 -0.62 -50.46
N THR A 781 -25.02 -0.64 -49.93
CA THR A 781 -23.89 -1.45 -50.45
C THR A 781 -24.22 -2.93 -50.38
N VAL A 782 -24.74 -3.42 -49.25
CA VAL A 782 -25.11 -4.82 -49.06
C VAL A 782 -26.24 -5.26 -49.99
N LEU A 783 -27.33 -4.49 -50.07
CA LEU A 783 -28.48 -4.90 -50.89
C LEU A 783 -28.26 -4.74 -52.40
N SER A 784 -27.39 -3.82 -52.84
CA SER A 784 -27.11 -3.59 -54.26
C SER A 784 -25.92 -4.36 -54.82
N LEU A 785 -24.81 -4.47 -54.06
CA LEU A 785 -23.55 -5.06 -54.53
C LEU A 785 -23.35 -6.49 -54.00
N PHE A 786 -23.49 -6.70 -52.68
CA PHE A 786 -23.35 -8.04 -52.09
C PHE A 786 -24.58 -8.95 -52.40
N ARG A 787 -25.74 -8.34 -52.62
CA ARG A 787 -26.99 -8.96 -53.12
C ARG A 787 -27.44 -10.25 -52.38
N PRO A 788 -27.47 -10.28 -51.03
CA PRO A 788 -27.84 -11.48 -50.29
C PRO A 788 -29.24 -12.01 -50.66
N LYS A 789 -29.47 -13.33 -50.68
CA LYS A 789 -30.85 -13.87 -50.79
C LYS A 789 -31.65 -13.58 -49.51
N LEU A 790 -30.98 -13.69 -48.36
CA LEU A 790 -31.49 -13.40 -47.02
C LEU A 790 -30.49 -12.50 -46.27
N LEU A 791 -30.93 -11.38 -45.72
CA LEU A 791 -30.10 -10.54 -44.83
C LEU A 791 -30.80 -10.35 -43.48
N ILE A 792 -30.09 -10.60 -42.38
CA ILE A 792 -30.59 -10.40 -41.02
C ILE A 792 -29.79 -9.28 -40.36
N VAL A 793 -30.46 -8.21 -39.98
CA VAL A 793 -29.86 -7.06 -39.29
C VAL A 793 -30.48 -6.93 -37.90
N SER A 794 -29.67 -6.82 -36.85
CA SER A 794 -30.14 -6.46 -35.50
C SER A 794 -29.53 -5.15 -35.02
N THR A 795 -30.26 -4.45 -34.17
CA THR A 795 -29.78 -3.25 -33.47
C THR A 795 -30.58 -3.07 -32.16
N PRO A 796 -30.02 -2.37 -31.14
CA PRO A 796 -30.73 -2.04 -29.92
C PRO A 796 -32.03 -1.27 -30.15
N ASN A 797 -33.03 -1.52 -29.29
CA ASN A 797 -34.22 -0.69 -29.19
C ASN A 797 -34.06 0.32 -28.05
N ILE A 798 -33.88 1.60 -28.39
CA ILE A 798 -33.72 2.68 -27.40
C ILE A 798 -34.94 2.84 -26.49
N GLU A 799 -36.14 2.47 -26.98
CA GLU A 799 -37.36 2.53 -26.19
C GLU A 799 -37.33 1.55 -25.00
N TYR A 800 -36.56 0.45 -25.12
CA TYR A 800 -36.39 -0.54 -24.07
C TYR A 800 -35.38 -0.11 -22.99
N ASN A 801 -34.47 0.85 -23.27
CA ASN A 801 -33.39 1.21 -22.34
C ASN A 801 -33.89 1.68 -20.96
N LYS A 802 -35.09 2.29 -20.94
CA LYS A 802 -35.75 2.73 -19.70
C LYS A 802 -35.94 1.58 -18.71
N ASN A 803 -36.09 0.34 -19.18
CA ASN A 803 -36.31 -0.82 -18.32
C ASN A 803 -35.02 -1.27 -17.61
N PHE A 804 -33.86 -1.20 -18.27
CA PHE A 804 -32.57 -1.45 -17.62
C PHE A 804 -32.25 -0.41 -16.54
N HIS A 805 -32.69 0.84 -16.73
CA HIS A 805 -32.46 1.92 -15.76
C HIS A 805 -33.43 1.90 -14.56
N LYS A 806 -34.59 1.24 -14.66
CA LYS A 806 -35.58 1.14 -13.58
C LYS A 806 -35.29 -0.01 -12.60
N SER A 807 -34.58 -1.05 -13.03
CA SER A 807 -34.19 -2.19 -12.21
C SER A 807 -32.92 -1.94 -11.37
N ALA A 808 -32.27 -0.79 -11.55
CA ALA A 808 -31.19 -0.34 -10.69
C ALA A 808 -31.75 0.18 -9.35
N PRO A 809 -31.08 -0.04 -8.20
CA PRO A 809 -31.67 0.15 -6.87
C PRO A 809 -32.23 1.57 -6.59
N PRO A 810 -33.18 1.72 -5.63
CA PRO A 810 -34.04 2.92 -5.48
C PRO A 810 -33.32 4.24 -5.18
N ASN A 811 -32.03 4.23 -4.84
CA ASN A 811 -31.25 5.45 -4.55
C ASN A 811 -31.01 6.33 -5.80
N HIS A 812 -31.38 5.86 -6.99
CA HIS A 812 -31.22 6.59 -8.25
C HIS A 812 -32.17 7.76 -8.51
N LEU A 813 -33.18 8.02 -7.67
CA LEU A 813 -34.22 9.02 -7.98
C LEU A 813 -33.94 10.46 -7.50
N LYS A 814 -32.99 10.70 -6.59
CA LYS A 814 -32.91 12.02 -5.92
C LYS A 814 -31.91 13.04 -6.50
N ASN A 815 -30.92 12.63 -7.29
CA ASN A 815 -29.94 13.56 -7.89
C ASN A 815 -29.89 13.46 -9.42
N ARG A 816 -30.98 13.81 -10.12
CA ARG A 816 -30.96 13.99 -11.58
C ARG A 816 -31.06 15.46 -11.95
N SER A 817 -29.91 16.11 -12.09
CA SER A 817 -29.79 17.37 -12.83
C SER A 817 -30.00 17.12 -14.33
N MET A 818 -31.03 17.76 -14.88
CA MET A 818 -31.26 18.21 -16.25
C MET A 818 -30.35 17.68 -17.40
N SER A 819 -30.40 16.39 -17.71
CA SER A 819 -30.12 15.90 -19.07
C SER A 819 -31.14 14.83 -19.46
N GLN A 820 -32.24 15.22 -20.10
CA GLN A 820 -33.37 14.37 -20.47
C GLN A 820 -33.10 13.42 -21.66
N LEU A 821 -31.85 13.07 -21.95
CA LEU A 821 -31.52 12.12 -23.02
C LEU A 821 -31.41 10.70 -22.43
N PRO A 822 -32.06 9.68 -23.02
CA PRO A 822 -31.80 8.29 -22.66
C PRO A 822 -30.32 7.99 -22.89
N LYS A 823 -29.61 7.47 -21.88
CA LYS A 823 -28.25 6.96 -22.07
C LYS A 823 -28.31 5.78 -23.04
N PHE A 824 -27.36 5.72 -23.98
CA PHE A 824 -27.12 4.53 -24.80
C PHE A 824 -26.65 3.37 -23.90
N ARG A 825 -26.88 2.13 -24.34
CA ARG A 825 -26.49 0.91 -23.64
C ARG A 825 -24.97 0.77 -23.54
N ASN A 826 -24.27 1.26 -24.56
CA ASN A 826 -22.83 1.25 -24.65
C ASN A 826 -22.35 2.66 -25.01
N GLN A 827 -21.21 3.06 -24.44
CA GLN A 827 -20.56 4.33 -24.72
C GLN A 827 -20.03 4.40 -26.17
N ASP A 828 -19.76 3.25 -26.78
CA ASP A 828 -19.27 3.15 -28.16
C ASP A 828 -20.39 3.25 -29.22
N HIS A 829 -21.67 3.31 -28.82
CA HIS A 829 -22.78 3.49 -29.77
C HIS A 829 -22.83 4.94 -30.27
N LYS A 830 -22.97 5.12 -31.59
CA LYS A 830 -23.18 6.42 -32.24
C LYS A 830 -24.64 6.84 -32.25
N PHE A 831 -25.54 5.85 -32.35
CA PHE A 831 -26.97 6.06 -32.28
C PHE A 831 -27.67 4.80 -31.72
N GLU A 832 -28.88 4.97 -31.19
CA GLU A 832 -29.80 3.85 -30.94
C GLU A 832 -31.19 4.20 -31.44
N TRP A 833 -31.73 3.39 -32.35
CA TRP A 833 -32.99 3.70 -33.00
C TRP A 833 -34.21 3.27 -32.18
N THR A 834 -35.28 4.04 -32.32
CA THR A 834 -36.65 3.62 -31.98
C THR A 834 -37.17 2.57 -32.95
N ARG A 835 -38.24 1.86 -32.56
CA ARG A 835 -38.95 0.91 -33.45
C ARG A 835 -39.41 1.57 -34.73
N LYS A 836 -39.81 2.85 -34.66
CA LYS A 836 -40.25 3.64 -35.81
C LYS A 836 -39.08 3.97 -36.74
N GLN A 837 -37.96 4.47 -36.20
CA GLN A 837 -36.78 4.81 -37.00
C GLN A 837 -36.23 3.58 -37.74
N PHE A 838 -36.03 2.47 -37.03
CA PHE A 838 -35.52 1.24 -37.61
C PHE A 838 -36.45 0.68 -38.70
N LYS A 839 -37.78 0.66 -38.45
CA LYS A 839 -38.76 0.24 -39.46
C LYS A 839 -38.74 1.12 -40.70
N GLN A 840 -38.62 2.44 -40.53
CA GLN A 840 -38.58 3.39 -41.64
C GLN A 840 -37.31 3.20 -42.49
N TRP A 841 -36.16 3.10 -41.85
CA TRP A 841 -34.87 2.85 -42.52
C TRP A 841 -34.91 1.56 -43.34
N ALA A 842 -35.28 0.44 -42.71
CA ALA A 842 -35.30 -0.86 -43.35
C ALA A 842 -36.35 -0.96 -44.47
N SER A 843 -37.55 -0.39 -44.28
CA SER A 843 -38.60 -0.40 -45.31
C SER A 843 -38.23 0.42 -46.54
N LYS A 844 -37.58 1.57 -46.36
CA LYS A 844 -37.07 2.41 -47.47
C LYS A 844 -36.02 1.66 -48.29
N LEU A 845 -35.07 1.00 -47.62
CA LEU A 845 -34.05 0.16 -48.27
C LEU A 845 -34.67 -1.01 -49.02
N ALA A 846 -35.57 -1.76 -48.39
CA ALA A 846 -36.22 -2.91 -49.00
C ALA A 846 -36.98 -2.55 -50.28
N LYS A 847 -37.75 -1.44 -50.25
CA LYS A 847 -38.49 -0.94 -51.41
C LYS A 847 -37.56 -0.52 -52.56
N ARG A 848 -36.44 0.13 -52.27
CA ARG A 848 -35.48 0.62 -53.27
C ARG A 848 -34.72 -0.51 -53.98
N HIS A 849 -34.42 -1.60 -53.28
CA HIS A 849 -33.55 -2.67 -53.79
C HIS A 849 -34.28 -3.98 -54.15
N ASN A 850 -35.62 -3.96 -54.23
CA ASN A 850 -36.45 -5.13 -54.55
C ASN A 850 -36.36 -6.30 -53.53
N TYR A 851 -36.41 -5.95 -52.24
CA TYR A 851 -36.51 -6.88 -51.12
C TYR A 851 -37.88 -6.77 -50.42
N SER A 852 -38.33 -7.85 -49.79
CA SER A 852 -39.32 -7.81 -48.71
C SER A 852 -38.61 -7.72 -47.37
N VAL A 853 -39.17 -7.01 -46.40
CA VAL A 853 -38.62 -6.95 -45.04
C VAL A 853 -39.66 -7.42 -44.02
N TYR A 854 -39.24 -8.26 -43.09
CA TYR A 854 -40.00 -8.73 -41.94
C TYR A 854 -39.35 -8.22 -40.65
N PHE A 855 -40.16 -7.73 -39.70
CA PHE A 855 -39.67 -7.15 -38.44
C PHE A 855 -39.98 -8.06 -37.26
N SER A 856 -39.00 -8.27 -36.39
CA SER A 856 -39.07 -9.08 -35.18
C SER A 856 -38.07 -8.56 -34.14
N GLY A 857 -37.75 -9.35 -33.13
CA GLY A 857 -36.75 -9.01 -32.13
C GLY A 857 -36.60 -10.08 -31.04
N VAL A 858 -35.74 -9.79 -30.06
CA VAL A 858 -35.46 -10.64 -28.88
C VAL A 858 -35.40 -9.80 -27.60
N GLY A 859 -35.54 -10.43 -26.43
CA GLY A 859 -35.69 -9.76 -25.14
C GLY A 859 -37.14 -9.33 -24.88
N GLU A 860 -37.91 -10.23 -24.25
CA GLU A 860 -39.34 -10.21 -23.90
C GLU A 860 -40.39 -9.83 -24.97
N SER A 861 -41.54 -10.50 -24.89
CA SER A 861 -42.56 -10.65 -25.94
C SER A 861 -43.00 -9.32 -26.56
N GLY A 862 -42.74 -9.14 -27.86
CA GLY A 862 -43.01 -7.92 -28.63
C GLY A 862 -44.48 -7.46 -28.76
N LYS A 863 -45.38 -7.99 -27.94
CA LYS A 863 -46.80 -7.59 -27.83
C LYS A 863 -47.05 -6.53 -26.74
N ALA A 864 -46.18 -6.39 -25.74
CA ALA A 864 -46.27 -5.36 -24.70
C ALA A 864 -45.32 -4.19 -24.99
N ASP A 865 -45.67 -2.97 -24.55
CA ASP A 865 -44.74 -1.83 -24.53
C ASP A 865 -43.60 -2.13 -23.54
N PRO A 866 -42.31 -1.90 -23.85
CA PRO A 866 -41.72 -1.16 -24.99
C PRO A 866 -41.34 -1.97 -26.25
N GLY A 867 -41.90 -3.17 -26.43
CA GLY A 867 -41.52 -4.11 -27.49
C GLY A 867 -40.26 -4.90 -27.16
N PHE A 868 -39.59 -5.44 -28.19
CA PHE A 868 -38.36 -6.23 -27.99
C PHE A 868 -37.17 -5.37 -27.55
N ALA A 869 -36.27 -5.94 -26.75
CA ALA A 869 -35.03 -5.28 -26.33
C ALA A 869 -34.01 -5.12 -27.47
N SER A 870 -33.84 -6.13 -28.32
CA SER A 870 -33.12 -5.98 -29.60
C SER A 870 -34.11 -6.15 -30.73
N GLN A 871 -34.10 -5.25 -31.70
CA GLN A 871 -35.00 -5.27 -32.84
C GLN A 871 -34.27 -5.81 -34.07
N ILE A 872 -34.96 -6.62 -34.87
CA ILE A 872 -34.39 -7.41 -35.97
C ILE A 872 -35.21 -7.17 -37.24
N ALA A 873 -34.52 -6.91 -38.35
CA ALA A 873 -35.08 -6.83 -39.69
C ALA A 873 -34.53 -7.96 -40.57
N VAL A 874 -35.42 -8.73 -41.18
CA VAL A 874 -35.10 -9.85 -42.07
C VAL A 874 -35.50 -9.47 -43.50
N PHE A 875 -34.51 -9.25 -44.36
CA PHE A 875 -34.71 -8.92 -45.77
C PHE A 875 -34.66 -10.20 -46.61
N ARG A 876 -35.63 -10.38 -47.52
CA ARG A 876 -35.67 -11.48 -48.51
C ARG A 876 -35.79 -10.92 -49.92
N ARG A 877 -34.96 -11.41 -50.84
CA ARG A 877 -34.93 -10.95 -52.25
C ARG A 877 -36.20 -11.42 -52.99
N LYS A 878 -36.95 -10.53 -53.66
CA LYS A 878 -38.29 -10.83 -54.22
C LYS A 878 -38.31 -11.52 -55.59
N SER A 879 -37.30 -11.33 -56.45
CA SER A 879 -37.16 -12.10 -57.70
C SER A 879 -35.71 -12.14 -58.18
N LEU A 880 -35.35 -13.23 -58.88
CA LEU A 880 -34.15 -13.30 -59.71
C LEU A 880 -34.45 -12.56 -61.02
N SER A 881 -34.19 -11.25 -61.07
CA SER A 881 -34.21 -10.54 -62.36
C SER A 881 -32.93 -10.89 -63.12
N ASN A 882 -33.09 -11.45 -64.33
CA ASN A 882 -32.01 -11.88 -65.24
C ASN A 882 -31.24 -10.71 -65.89
N VAL A 883 -31.24 -9.51 -65.30
CA VAL A 883 -30.37 -8.43 -65.75
C VAL A 883 -29.10 -8.49 -64.90
N VAL A 884 -28.18 -9.35 -65.34
CA VAL A 884 -26.80 -9.34 -64.87
C VAL A 884 -26.13 -8.18 -65.59
N GLU A 885 -26.15 -6.98 -64.99
CA GLU A 885 -25.01 -6.09 -65.22
C GLU A 885 -23.81 -6.83 -64.62
N LYS A 886 -23.00 -7.44 -65.50
CA LYS A 886 -21.71 -8.00 -65.12
C LYS A 886 -20.93 -6.87 -64.47
N VAL A 887 -20.83 -6.87 -63.15
CA VAL A 887 -19.80 -6.10 -62.46
C VAL A 887 -18.50 -6.57 -63.08
N SER A 888 -17.78 -5.66 -63.76
CA SER A 888 -16.50 -5.95 -64.39
C SER A 888 -15.64 -6.72 -63.39
N GLU A 889 -15.37 -7.99 -63.66
CA GLU A 889 -14.47 -8.83 -62.86
C GLU A 889 -13.07 -8.20 -62.96
N GLY A 890 -12.77 -7.27 -62.04
CA GLY A 890 -11.57 -6.45 -62.08
C GLY A 890 -11.39 -5.58 -60.83
N SER A 891 -10.68 -6.15 -59.85
CA SER A 891 -9.73 -5.51 -58.91
C SER A 891 -10.16 -4.74 -57.64
N MET A 892 -11.41 -4.77 -57.17
CA MET A 892 -11.69 -4.29 -55.79
C MET A 892 -11.81 -5.46 -54.81
N GLN A 893 -10.67 -5.77 -54.18
CA GLN A 893 -10.53 -6.66 -53.03
C GLN A 893 -9.92 -5.90 -51.85
N PRO A 894 -10.66 -4.94 -51.27
CA PRO A 894 -10.13 -4.10 -50.19
C PRO A 894 -9.89 -4.89 -48.89
N TYR A 895 -10.41 -6.10 -48.76
CA TYR A 895 -10.26 -6.88 -47.53
C TYR A 895 -8.96 -7.68 -47.51
N LYS A 896 -8.35 -7.78 -46.33
CA LYS A 896 -7.19 -8.63 -46.10
C LYS A 896 -7.62 -9.95 -45.48
N VAL A 897 -7.18 -11.08 -46.03
CA VAL A 897 -7.42 -12.39 -45.40
C VAL A 897 -6.52 -12.50 -44.17
N ILE A 898 -7.11 -12.65 -42.99
CA ILE A 898 -6.38 -12.82 -41.72
C ILE A 898 -6.25 -14.28 -41.36
N TRP A 899 -7.27 -15.07 -41.67
CA TRP A 899 -7.30 -16.49 -41.37
C TRP A 899 -8.18 -17.21 -42.37
N GLU A 900 -7.74 -18.37 -42.83
CA GLU A 900 -8.47 -19.21 -43.76
C GLU A 900 -8.33 -20.67 -43.33
N TRP A 901 -9.46 -21.37 -43.39
CA TRP A 901 -9.52 -22.81 -43.25
C TRP A 901 -10.20 -23.40 -44.48
N SER A 902 -9.60 -24.43 -45.07
CA SER A 902 -10.18 -25.20 -46.17
C SER A 902 -10.01 -26.69 -45.91
N ARG A 903 -11.03 -27.48 -46.27
CA ARG A 903 -11.05 -28.92 -45.98
C ARG A 903 -9.90 -29.71 -46.62
N GLY A 904 -9.32 -29.20 -47.72
CA GLY A 904 -8.19 -29.82 -48.44
C GLY A 904 -6.80 -29.50 -47.87
N ASN A 905 -6.66 -28.57 -46.93
CA ASN A 905 -5.36 -28.18 -46.38
C ASN A 905 -4.87 -29.08 -45.23
N ARG A 906 -5.54 -30.20 -44.93
CA ARG A 906 -5.07 -31.18 -43.92
C ARG A 906 -3.85 -32.00 -44.37
N ASP A 907 -3.58 -32.08 -45.67
CA ASP A 907 -2.51 -32.95 -46.21
C ASP A 907 -1.18 -32.22 -46.46
N LYS A 908 -1.05 -30.95 -46.06
CA LYS A 908 0.19 -30.18 -46.20
C LYS A 908 0.48 -29.34 -44.97
N LYS A 909 0.96 -29.99 -43.91
CA LYS A 909 1.91 -29.51 -42.88
C LYS A 909 1.80 -30.42 -41.65
N ASP A 910 2.56 -31.51 -41.68
CA ASP A 910 3.24 -32.03 -40.48
C ASP A 910 4.55 -31.25 -40.30
#